data_AF-A0A2N2KY79-F1
#
_entry.id   AF-A0A2N2KY79-F1
#
_cell.length_a   1.000
_cell.length_b   1.000
_cell.length_c   1.000
_cell.angle_alpha   90.00
_cell.angle_beta   90.00
_cell.angle_gamma   90.00
#
_symmetry.space_group_name_H-M   'P 1'
#
loop_
_entity.id
_entity.type
_entity.pdbx_description
1 polymer ?
#
loop_
_entity_poly.entity_id
_entity_poly.type
_entity_poly.pdbx_seq_one_letter_code
_entity_poly.pdbx_strand_id
1 'polypeptide(L)'
;MRLDKRRLILVLLVVFVTVFTVMIAQQQKSKATNVVEDFKVEDVPNDDGTGLMLSWKPLDKDQRVIEYRIYRGISPDTLFFHASVQVNVKSGVTSERMYYYDSSYTDFIDIESPGKLRKEKQQSADSPLYRKIPRDVRIAAELSKKLQIITMVDKADMYYRSRKIFSADQADSTAYAGLKMFQQTMLATMLPGNKYYYSVVAINERNRFYDRTEVKEGVPTDNPPEPATNLYCALIEDQQKLNFEWDYPIYKEDLDSFQIYRMPASMTDEQWAVAKNDPTIMQIQPVARGKLGGGSLKNYTQVNLAEIGLTPADVKNSRFAILFADGMNQTAMSDLKPVRVLTSGQLPPVPSFVVQDKPNDKGDRLTVLWDDPVVFVTKTSTLNNRGTRLRVNYQLNLAETQKVKNIYFDFYKPGENKAFTRINEFYTNNIVDISIPAGYNYKNGLHVKMTMNGKPALNEDYVLEQDLVWNDQMMTLMPSRALYRNGVEVSRLQNVVYRQSMRGNDFSLVKRNTSYDNNLDVVNSYPASITKLVNGFRYVEGDSLVTIMNGERVARKLEKGDDRGDYTLVSSSIDLVFDKDAKTTLSTSIFADEAANEAKKTIGRLEERLSAMMAQKAELAAMPPAALAQFEEQIANLQKNITANKENKDLLKANSIKGHRARMRFIASVREPDSRYQTYMMVRTDGKGAITESVPDKNDKGDYNYYIPISNWFDKNKWTTLFASLIFGFSVFIFVFLAKRGKSLYIRPIAGLHEIDNAIGRATEMGRPMLYSMGNGGLSDVATLASLGILGLVAKKAAEYDTKLIVPCYNYIIMPIAQEIVREAHFAVGRPDSYDKNNIFFLTDMQFAYVAGFNGIMVRERAATNFFMGFFAAESLLMTETGNSIGAIQVAGTDAVTQIPFFITSCDYTLIGEELYAASAYLNREPMLLGTLKAQDYFKFIILSVIFVGAILASFQLTFLLNLLPLK
;
A
#
# COMPACT_ATOMS: atom_id res chain seq x y z
N MET A 1 -10.12 -61.36 55.29
CA MET A 1 -10.80 -60.24 55.96
C MET A 1 -11.75 -59.59 54.94
N ARG A 2 -13.04 -59.96 54.96
CA ARG A 2 -14.06 -59.46 54.01
C ARG A 2 -14.45 -58.04 54.42
N LEU A 3 -14.06 -57.03 53.64
CA LEU A 3 -14.51 -55.66 53.83
C LEU A 3 -16.01 -55.56 53.55
N ASP A 4 -16.78 -55.26 54.60
CA ASP A 4 -18.22 -55.03 54.55
C ASP A 4 -18.56 -53.94 53.52
N LYS A 5 -19.56 -54.18 52.66
CA LYS A 5 -19.94 -53.30 51.52
C LYS A 5 -20.13 -51.84 51.96
N ARG A 6 -20.60 -51.61 53.19
CA ARG A 6 -20.76 -50.25 53.76
C ARG A 6 -19.44 -49.51 53.95
N ARG A 7 -18.37 -50.19 54.33
CA ARG A 7 -17.03 -49.59 54.47
C ARG A 7 -16.35 -49.36 53.13
N LEU A 8 -16.59 -50.24 52.15
CA LEU A 8 -16.05 -50.07 50.79
C LEU A 8 -16.64 -48.84 50.08
N ILE A 9 -17.94 -48.59 50.23
CA ILE A 9 -18.61 -47.40 49.68
C ILE A 9 -18.02 -46.13 50.31
N LEU A 10 -17.81 -46.14 51.63
CA LEU A 10 -17.28 -44.97 52.34
C LEU A 10 -15.82 -44.68 51.96
N VAL A 11 -15.00 -45.72 51.77
CA VAL A 11 -13.63 -45.58 51.27
C VAL A 11 -13.61 -45.10 49.80
N LEU A 12 -14.47 -45.65 48.94
CA LEU A 12 -14.57 -45.19 47.54
C LEU A 12 -15.08 -43.75 47.43
N LEU A 13 -16.01 -43.34 48.30
CA LEU A 13 -16.51 -41.97 48.33
C LEU A 13 -15.45 -41.00 48.84
N VAL A 14 -14.67 -41.38 49.85
CA VAL A 14 -13.51 -40.59 50.31
C VAL A 14 -12.47 -40.49 49.21
N VAL A 15 -12.10 -41.59 48.55
CA VAL A 15 -11.16 -41.56 47.41
C VAL A 15 -11.69 -40.69 46.28
N PHE A 16 -12.98 -40.80 45.93
CA PHE A 16 -13.61 -39.98 44.90
C PHE A 16 -13.58 -38.50 45.25
N VAL A 17 -13.98 -38.12 46.48
CA VAL A 17 -13.92 -36.73 46.95
C VAL A 17 -12.48 -36.24 46.96
N THR A 18 -11.52 -37.06 47.41
CA THR A 18 -10.10 -36.68 47.47
C THR A 18 -9.53 -36.46 46.07
N VAL A 19 -9.77 -37.38 45.12
CA VAL A 19 -9.36 -37.27 43.71
C VAL A 19 -10.04 -36.07 43.04
N PHE A 20 -11.31 -35.83 43.32
CA PHE A 20 -12.05 -34.69 42.78
C PHE A 20 -11.53 -33.36 43.37
N THR A 21 -11.23 -33.29 44.66
CA THR A 21 -10.57 -32.11 45.27
C THR A 21 -9.15 -31.92 44.80
N VAL A 22 -8.38 -32.98 44.54
CA VAL A 22 -7.03 -32.90 43.97
C VAL A 22 -7.10 -32.45 42.50
N MET A 23 -8.08 -32.91 41.73
CA MET A 23 -8.35 -32.42 40.37
C MET A 23 -8.78 -30.95 40.35
N ILE A 24 -9.65 -30.52 41.27
CA ILE A 24 -10.04 -29.11 41.42
C ILE A 24 -8.86 -28.26 41.90
N ALA A 25 -8.04 -28.75 42.83
CA ALA A 25 -6.84 -28.06 43.31
C ALA A 25 -5.73 -28.00 42.24
N GLN A 26 -5.59 -29.03 41.40
CA GLN A 26 -4.71 -29.01 40.23
C GLN A 26 -5.23 -28.06 39.13
N GLN A 27 -6.54 -28.01 38.88
CA GLN A 27 -7.14 -27.01 37.98
C GLN A 27 -7.02 -25.57 38.51
N GLN A 28 -7.07 -25.38 39.84
CA GLN A 28 -6.83 -24.06 40.46
C GLN A 28 -5.34 -23.66 40.43
N LYS A 29 -4.40 -24.61 40.56
CA LYS A 29 -2.95 -24.34 40.40
C LYS A 29 -2.53 -24.15 38.94
N SER A 30 -3.26 -24.70 37.96
CA SER A 30 -3.04 -24.48 36.53
C SER A 30 -3.86 -23.31 35.97
N LYS A 31 -4.11 -22.27 36.79
CA LYS A 31 -4.54 -20.98 36.25
C LYS A 31 -3.31 -20.38 35.57
N ALA A 32 -3.05 -20.83 34.33
CA ALA A 32 -2.09 -20.19 33.45
C ALA A 32 -2.34 -18.69 33.51
N THR A 33 -1.28 -17.91 33.73
CA THR A 33 -1.37 -16.46 33.81
C THR A 33 -1.93 -15.96 32.48
N ASN A 34 -3.24 -15.70 32.44
CA ASN A 34 -3.91 -15.06 31.31
C ASN A 34 -3.57 -13.55 31.30
N VAL A 35 -2.36 -13.18 31.70
CA VAL A 35 -1.86 -11.81 31.78
C VAL A 35 -0.51 -11.83 31.12
N VAL A 36 -0.27 -10.86 30.25
CA VAL A 36 1.04 -10.66 29.65
C VAL A 36 2.05 -10.26 30.73
N GLU A 37 3.18 -10.95 30.77
CA GLU A 37 4.23 -10.74 31.77
C GLU A 37 5.38 -9.87 31.22
N ASP A 38 6.14 -9.26 32.14
CA ASP A 38 7.35 -8.47 31.86
C ASP A 38 7.14 -7.36 30.82
N PHE A 39 5.97 -6.69 30.93
CA PHE A 39 5.61 -5.54 30.11
C PHE A 39 6.40 -4.29 30.53
N LYS A 40 7.09 -3.70 29.55
CA LYS A 40 7.91 -2.49 29.70
C LYS A 40 7.55 -1.47 28.62
N VAL A 41 7.71 -0.20 28.97
CA VAL A 41 7.63 0.94 28.07
C VAL A 41 8.92 1.71 28.26
N GLU A 42 9.69 1.84 27.19
CA GLU A 42 11.02 2.43 27.17
C GLU A 42 11.09 3.47 26.05
N ASP A 43 11.99 4.42 26.19
CA ASP A 43 12.28 5.40 25.14
C ASP A 43 12.87 4.72 23.90
N VAL A 44 12.54 5.23 22.72
CA VAL A 44 13.16 4.73 21.48
C VAL A 44 14.54 5.36 21.35
N PRO A 45 15.62 4.59 21.23
CA PRO A 45 16.95 5.17 21.14
C PRO A 45 17.17 5.85 19.77
N ASN A 46 17.81 7.02 19.79
CA ASN A 46 18.24 7.78 18.62
C ASN A 46 17.10 8.27 17.71
N ASP A 47 15.95 8.60 18.28
CA ASP A 47 14.83 9.24 17.59
C ASP A 47 14.65 10.71 18.02
N ASP A 48 13.69 11.38 17.38
CA ASP A 48 13.33 12.79 17.59
C ASP A 48 12.52 13.03 18.90
N GLY A 49 12.51 12.05 19.81
CA GLY A 49 11.74 12.09 21.04
C GLY A 49 10.23 11.99 20.85
N THR A 50 9.78 11.43 19.72
CA THR A 50 8.36 11.18 19.45
C THR A 50 7.98 9.70 19.53
N GLY A 51 8.91 8.81 19.89
CA GLY A 51 8.73 7.37 19.94
C GLY A 51 8.79 6.74 21.33
N LEU A 52 7.99 5.70 21.56
CA LEU A 52 8.14 4.79 22.71
C LEU A 52 8.16 3.34 22.23
N MET A 53 9.09 2.55 22.77
CA MET A 53 9.20 1.12 22.54
C MET A 53 8.50 0.35 23.66
N LEU A 54 7.54 -0.47 23.29
CA LEU A 54 6.86 -1.40 24.17
C LEU A 54 7.47 -2.78 24.00
N SER A 55 7.76 -3.47 25.10
CA SER A 55 8.19 -4.87 25.05
C SER A 55 7.53 -5.73 26.11
N TRP A 56 7.26 -7.00 25.78
CA TRP A 56 6.67 -7.96 26.71
C TRP A 56 7.05 -9.40 26.38
N LYS A 57 6.86 -10.30 27.34
CA LYS A 57 6.98 -11.74 27.12
C LYS A 57 5.69 -12.27 26.47
N PRO A 58 5.75 -12.90 25.28
CA PRO A 58 4.57 -13.49 24.66
C PRO A 58 4.02 -14.63 25.52
N LEU A 59 2.70 -14.78 25.54
CA LEU A 59 2.02 -15.93 26.13
C LEU A 59 2.34 -17.21 25.34
N ASP A 60 2.32 -18.33 26.04
CA ASP A 60 2.58 -19.65 25.46
C ASP A 60 1.62 -19.95 24.29
N LYS A 61 2.09 -20.68 23.28
CA LYS A 61 1.28 -21.08 22.11
C LYS A 61 0.01 -21.85 22.52
N ASP A 62 0.04 -22.54 23.66
CA ASP A 62 -1.11 -23.26 24.20
C ASP A 62 -2.28 -22.34 24.57
N GLN A 63 -2.01 -21.04 24.76
CA GLN A 63 -3.03 -20.01 24.98
C GLN A 63 -3.75 -19.58 23.69
N ARG A 64 -3.28 -20.06 22.52
CA ARG A 64 -3.91 -19.85 21.20
C ARG A 64 -4.24 -18.38 20.91
N VAL A 65 -3.30 -17.50 21.21
CA VAL A 65 -3.42 -16.05 20.98
C VAL A 65 -3.45 -15.75 19.48
N ILE A 66 -4.42 -14.96 19.05
CA ILE A 66 -4.53 -14.42 17.68
C ILE A 66 -4.01 -13.00 17.57
N GLU A 67 -4.10 -12.19 18.64
CA GLU A 67 -3.60 -10.82 18.64
C GLU A 67 -3.27 -10.31 20.05
N TYR A 68 -2.33 -9.37 20.13
CA TYR A 68 -2.08 -8.52 21.30
C TYR A 68 -2.57 -7.10 21.00
N ARG A 69 -3.54 -6.59 21.76
CA ARG A 69 -4.02 -5.22 21.67
C ARG A 69 -3.26 -4.31 22.60
N ILE A 70 -2.87 -3.15 22.08
CA ILE A 70 -2.12 -2.11 22.77
C ILE A 70 -3.03 -0.91 22.97
N TYR A 71 -3.04 -0.39 24.19
CA TYR A 71 -3.83 0.77 24.58
C TYR A 71 -2.89 1.90 25.02
N ARG A 72 -3.21 3.14 24.65
CA ARG A 72 -2.44 4.35 24.97
C ARG A 72 -3.32 5.43 25.59
N GLY A 73 -2.81 6.13 26.59
CA GLY A 73 -3.46 7.28 27.21
C GLY A 73 -2.48 8.36 27.65
N ILE A 74 -2.98 9.57 27.90
CA ILE A 74 -2.22 10.67 28.52
C ILE A 74 -2.39 10.73 30.06
N SER A 75 -3.20 9.82 30.59
CA SER A 75 -3.55 9.59 32.00
C SER A 75 -3.65 8.08 32.25
N PRO A 76 -3.29 7.58 33.46
CA PRO A 76 -3.37 6.16 33.78
C PRO A 76 -4.81 5.62 33.84
N ASP A 77 -5.81 6.50 33.98
CA ASP A 77 -7.21 6.10 34.17
C ASP A 77 -7.98 5.98 32.84
N THR A 78 -7.41 6.44 31.73
CA THR A 78 -8.09 6.48 30.43
C THR A 78 -7.10 6.16 29.31
N LEU A 79 -7.12 4.90 28.86
CA LEU A 79 -6.33 4.41 27.74
C LEU A 79 -7.25 3.97 26.61
N PHE A 80 -6.99 4.43 25.40
CA PHE A 80 -7.75 4.08 24.19
C PHE A 80 -7.01 3.01 23.39
N PHE A 81 -7.76 2.16 22.70
CA PHE A 81 -7.19 1.21 21.74
C PHE A 81 -6.35 1.98 20.71
N HIS A 82 -5.09 1.60 20.59
CA HIS A 82 -4.10 2.23 19.74
C HIS A 82 -3.70 1.33 18.58
N ALA A 83 -3.31 0.09 18.85
CA ALA A 83 -2.87 -0.85 17.81
C ALA A 83 -3.05 -2.32 18.22
N SER A 84 -2.85 -3.23 17.28
CA SER A 84 -2.84 -4.66 17.54
C SER A 84 -1.70 -5.36 16.80
N VAL A 85 -1.01 -6.28 17.47
CA VAL A 85 0.00 -7.16 16.86
C VAL A 85 -0.62 -8.53 16.63
N GLN A 86 -0.77 -8.92 15.36
CA GLN A 86 -1.36 -10.21 14.96
C GLN A 86 -0.39 -11.37 15.16
N VAL A 87 -0.90 -12.53 15.57
CA VAL A 87 -0.13 -13.74 15.88
C VAL A 87 -0.74 -14.93 15.14
N ASN A 88 0.11 -15.72 14.48
CA ASN A 88 -0.33 -16.97 13.91
C ASN A 88 -0.51 -18.02 15.02
N VAL A 89 -1.76 -18.43 15.25
CA VAL A 89 -2.14 -19.37 16.32
C VAL A 89 -1.35 -20.69 16.28
N LYS A 90 -0.99 -21.17 15.08
CA LYS A 90 -0.30 -22.46 14.92
C LYS A 90 1.17 -22.39 15.32
N SER A 91 1.87 -21.33 14.89
CA SER A 91 3.29 -21.17 15.19
C SER A 91 3.54 -20.48 16.53
N GLY A 92 2.57 -19.70 17.02
CA GLY A 92 2.77 -18.78 18.14
C GLY A 92 3.82 -17.71 17.81
N VAL A 93 4.42 -17.16 18.87
CA VAL A 93 5.58 -16.27 18.79
C VAL A 93 6.83 -17.08 19.14
N THR A 94 7.82 -17.10 18.26
CA THR A 94 9.07 -17.86 18.46
C THR A 94 10.13 -17.08 19.24
N SER A 95 10.07 -15.75 19.23
CA SER A 95 10.99 -14.90 20.00
C SER A 95 10.65 -14.91 21.48
N GLU A 96 11.66 -14.75 22.33
CA GLU A 96 11.47 -14.67 23.79
C GLU A 96 10.74 -13.38 24.21
N ARG A 97 10.79 -12.35 23.37
CA ARG A 97 10.14 -11.05 23.58
C ARG A 97 9.42 -10.57 22.33
N MET A 98 8.35 -9.83 22.56
CA MET A 98 7.64 -9.03 21.57
C MET A 98 8.05 -7.57 21.69
N TYR A 99 8.07 -6.87 20.57
CA TYR A 99 8.35 -5.43 20.50
C TYR A 99 7.27 -4.75 19.67
N TYR A 100 6.87 -3.55 20.10
CA TYR A 100 6.04 -2.63 19.34
C TYR A 100 6.60 -1.22 19.50
N TYR A 101 6.75 -0.50 18.39
CA TYR A 101 7.25 0.87 18.37
C TYR A 101 6.07 1.80 18.10
N ASP A 102 5.65 2.57 19.11
CA ASP A 102 4.73 3.70 18.93
C ASP A 102 5.57 4.92 18.56
N SER A 103 5.82 5.12 17.26
CA SER A 103 6.59 6.23 16.72
C SER A 103 5.87 6.80 15.50
N SER A 104 6.19 8.05 15.13
CA SER A 104 5.59 8.75 14.01
C SER A 104 4.09 9.07 14.20
N TYR A 105 3.49 9.69 13.18
CA TYR A 105 2.06 10.01 13.19
C TYR A 105 1.21 8.74 13.06
N THR A 106 0.47 8.40 14.12
CA THR A 106 -0.42 7.23 14.20
C THR A 106 -1.89 7.66 14.18
N ASP A 107 -2.79 6.74 13.81
CA ASP A 107 -4.23 7.00 13.78
C ASP A 107 -4.73 7.53 15.13
N PHE A 108 -5.34 8.72 15.11
CA PHE A 108 -5.89 9.36 16.30
C PHE A 108 -7.42 9.28 16.29
N ILE A 109 -8.06 9.88 15.29
CA ILE A 109 -9.52 9.80 15.08
C ILE A 109 -9.76 9.64 13.58
N ASP A 110 -10.47 8.57 13.21
CA ASP A 110 -10.77 8.21 11.84
C ASP A 110 -12.29 7.97 11.63
N ILE A 111 -12.66 7.43 10.47
CA ILE A 111 -14.06 7.11 10.17
C ILE A 111 -14.61 5.91 10.98
N GLU A 112 -13.72 5.02 11.44
CA GLU A 112 -14.04 3.85 12.26
C GLU A 112 -14.18 4.20 13.75
N SER A 113 -13.69 5.37 14.17
CA SER A 113 -13.85 5.88 15.52
C SER A 113 -15.32 5.91 15.95
N PRO A 114 -15.65 5.41 17.16
CA PRO A 114 -17.01 5.31 17.63
C PRO A 114 -17.63 6.70 17.82
N GLY A 115 -18.95 6.81 17.69
CA GLY A 115 -19.64 8.09 17.91
C GLY A 115 -19.71 8.53 19.38
N LYS A 116 -19.44 7.64 20.33
CA LYS A 116 -19.45 7.90 21.77
C LYS A 116 -18.37 7.06 22.46
N LEU A 117 -17.95 7.52 23.64
CA LEU A 117 -17.02 6.79 24.50
C LEU A 117 -17.58 5.39 24.83
N ARG A 118 -16.76 4.35 24.65
CA ARG A 118 -17.13 2.95 24.91
C ARG A 118 -15.98 2.22 25.59
N LYS A 119 -16.27 1.54 26.70
CA LYS A 119 -15.33 0.60 27.34
C LYS A 119 -15.00 -0.56 26.41
N GLU A 120 -13.84 -1.16 26.61
CA GLU A 120 -13.44 -2.34 25.87
C GLU A 120 -14.31 -3.56 26.23
N LYS A 121 -14.49 -4.46 25.26
CA LYS A 121 -15.24 -5.70 25.44
C LYS A 121 -14.59 -6.59 26.50
N GLN A 122 -15.40 -7.30 27.28
CA GLN A 122 -14.96 -8.30 28.25
C GLN A 122 -13.97 -7.78 29.30
N GLN A 123 -13.96 -6.47 29.55
CA GLN A 123 -13.22 -5.83 30.63
C GLN A 123 -14.17 -5.43 31.76
N SER A 124 -13.65 -5.32 32.99
CA SER A 124 -14.42 -4.84 34.14
C SER A 124 -14.89 -3.39 33.95
N ALA A 125 -15.94 -2.99 34.65
CA ALA A 125 -16.46 -1.61 34.59
C ALA A 125 -15.39 -0.56 34.99
N ASP A 126 -14.53 -0.93 35.95
CA ASP A 126 -13.44 -0.09 36.46
C ASP A 126 -12.16 -0.15 35.60
N SER A 127 -12.16 -0.94 34.52
CA SER A 127 -10.99 -1.04 33.64
C SER A 127 -10.71 0.31 32.97
N PRO A 128 -9.45 0.80 32.92
CA PRO A 128 -9.12 2.05 32.26
C PRO A 128 -9.14 1.95 30.72
N LEU A 129 -9.48 0.77 30.17
CA LEU A 129 -9.39 0.49 28.74
C LEU A 129 -10.69 0.85 28.00
N TYR A 130 -10.54 1.65 26.96
CA TYR A 130 -11.58 2.07 26.04
C TYR A 130 -11.26 1.58 24.63
N ARG A 131 -12.28 1.53 23.78
CA ARG A 131 -12.10 1.31 22.34
C ARG A 131 -11.38 2.51 21.69
N LYS A 132 -11.33 2.58 20.35
CA LYS A 132 -10.81 3.75 19.62
C LYS A 132 -11.39 5.07 20.19
N ILE A 133 -10.59 6.14 20.14
CA ILE A 133 -10.99 7.49 20.56
C ILE A 133 -12.27 7.88 19.80
N PRO A 134 -13.33 8.33 20.49
CA PRO A 134 -14.58 8.67 19.83
C PRO A 134 -14.45 9.94 18.99
N ARG A 135 -15.34 10.10 18.00
CA ARG A 135 -15.48 11.35 17.21
C ARG A 135 -16.12 12.47 18.03
N ASP A 136 -15.44 12.87 19.10
CA ASP A 136 -15.85 13.89 20.08
C ASP A 136 -14.76 14.95 20.21
N VAL A 137 -15.12 16.21 19.95
CA VAL A 137 -14.19 17.36 19.95
C VAL A 137 -13.59 17.62 21.32
N ARG A 138 -14.34 17.39 22.40
CA ARG A 138 -13.86 17.69 23.77
C ARG A 138 -12.78 16.70 24.19
N ILE A 139 -12.99 15.42 23.91
CA ILE A 139 -11.99 14.37 24.18
C ILE A 139 -10.74 14.62 23.33
N ALA A 140 -10.90 14.91 22.04
CA ALA A 140 -9.79 15.23 21.15
C ALA A 140 -8.97 16.44 21.66
N ALA A 141 -9.67 17.49 22.11
CA ALA A 141 -9.06 18.71 22.62
C ALA A 141 -8.27 18.52 23.93
N GLU A 142 -8.74 17.64 24.82
CA GLU A 142 -7.99 17.30 26.03
C GLU A 142 -6.74 16.47 25.71
N LEU A 143 -6.86 15.50 24.80
CA LEU A 143 -5.73 14.69 24.35
C LEU A 143 -4.67 15.52 23.60
N SER A 144 -5.08 16.56 22.87
CA SER A 144 -4.16 17.43 22.11
C SER A 144 -3.24 18.28 22.97
N LYS A 145 -3.42 18.31 24.31
CA LYS A 145 -2.51 19.02 25.21
C LYS A 145 -1.11 18.41 25.28
N LYS A 146 -1.01 17.11 24.98
CA LYS A 146 0.27 16.38 24.97
C LYS A 146 0.59 15.76 23.61
N LEU A 147 -0.23 15.98 22.59
CA LEU A 147 -0.05 15.35 21.28
C LEU A 147 0.03 16.43 20.20
N GLN A 148 0.94 16.22 19.24
CA GLN A 148 0.91 16.98 18.00
C GLN A 148 -0.03 16.29 17.02
N ILE A 149 -1.00 17.04 16.49
CA ILE A 149 -2.06 16.48 15.65
C ILE A 149 -1.99 17.11 14.26
N ILE A 150 -1.97 16.25 13.24
CA ILE A 150 -2.23 16.65 11.86
C ILE A 150 -3.59 16.11 11.42
N THR A 151 -4.21 16.81 10.50
CA THR A 151 -5.47 16.41 9.89
C THR A 151 -5.30 16.21 8.40
N MET A 152 -5.89 15.15 7.89
CA MET A 152 -6.05 14.85 6.47
C MET A 152 -7.52 15.07 6.12
N VAL A 153 -7.80 16.10 5.34
CA VAL A 153 -9.15 16.49 4.92
C VAL A 153 -9.30 16.29 3.41
N ASP A 154 -10.45 15.77 2.97
CA ASP A 154 -10.75 15.70 1.53
C ASP A 154 -10.71 17.11 0.93
N LYS A 155 -10.09 17.24 -0.25
CA LYS A 155 -9.94 18.53 -0.92
C LYS A 155 -11.28 19.28 -1.05
N ALA A 156 -12.36 18.58 -1.38
CA ALA A 156 -13.68 19.17 -1.53
C ALA A 156 -14.26 19.66 -0.19
N ASP A 157 -14.00 18.94 0.91
CA ASP A 157 -14.40 19.38 2.25
C ASP A 157 -13.65 20.64 2.66
N MET A 158 -12.33 20.68 2.45
CA MET A 158 -11.52 21.86 2.75
C MET A 158 -11.93 23.08 1.92
N TYR A 159 -12.12 22.90 0.61
CA TYR A 159 -12.44 24.00 -0.30
C TYR A 159 -13.88 24.49 -0.16
N TYR A 160 -14.85 23.59 -0.01
CA TYR A 160 -16.26 23.98 -0.17
C TYR A 160 -17.09 23.88 1.11
N ARG A 161 -16.60 23.19 2.15
CA ARG A 161 -17.40 22.87 3.34
C ARG A 161 -16.75 23.25 4.66
N SER A 162 -15.52 23.76 4.67
CA SER A 162 -14.93 24.41 5.83
C SER A 162 -15.71 25.68 6.22
N ARG A 163 -15.65 26.04 7.50
CA ARG A 163 -16.32 27.25 8.05
C ARG A 163 -15.29 28.23 8.54
N LYS A 164 -15.54 29.54 8.37
CA LYS A 164 -14.68 30.57 8.96
C LYS A 164 -14.96 30.65 10.45
N ILE A 165 -13.97 30.34 11.28
CA ILE A 165 -14.11 30.23 12.74
C ILE A 165 -12.98 31.00 13.42
N PHE A 166 -13.31 31.67 14.53
CA PHE A 166 -12.35 32.36 15.41
C PHE A 166 -12.23 31.62 16.74
N SER A 167 -11.09 31.78 17.41
CA SER A 167 -10.87 31.20 18.73
C SER A 167 -11.71 31.92 19.80
N ALA A 168 -11.80 31.32 20.99
CA ALA A 168 -12.39 31.96 22.16
C ALA A 168 -11.48 33.04 22.78
N ASP A 169 -10.20 33.08 22.40
CA ASP A 169 -9.24 34.07 22.86
C ASP A 169 -9.43 35.38 22.10
N GLN A 170 -9.79 36.44 22.82
CA GLN A 170 -10.00 37.76 22.23
C GLN A 170 -8.70 38.41 21.72
N ALA A 171 -7.53 37.96 22.19
CA ALA A 171 -6.24 38.41 21.67
C ALA A 171 -5.93 37.80 20.29
N ASP A 172 -6.50 36.64 19.96
CA ASP A 172 -6.31 35.97 18.67
C ASP A 172 -7.37 36.40 17.65
N SER A 173 -6.96 37.25 16.71
CA SER A 173 -7.79 37.71 15.60
C SER A 173 -7.72 36.83 14.34
N THR A 174 -7.12 35.64 14.44
CA THR A 174 -6.90 34.75 13.29
C THR A 174 -8.20 34.07 12.86
N ALA A 175 -8.50 34.14 11.56
CA ALA A 175 -9.60 33.40 10.95
C ALA A 175 -9.13 31.99 10.53
N TYR A 176 -9.61 30.97 11.24
CA TYR A 176 -9.32 29.56 10.95
C TYR A 176 -10.36 28.94 10.01
N ALA A 177 -9.94 27.90 9.30
CA ALA A 177 -10.83 26.96 8.66
C ALA A 177 -11.28 25.93 9.70
N GLY A 178 -12.53 26.04 10.15
CA GLY A 178 -13.18 25.11 11.06
C GLY A 178 -13.68 23.86 10.32
N LEU A 179 -13.23 22.70 10.77
CA LEU A 179 -13.61 21.39 10.26
C LEU A 179 -14.41 20.60 11.29
N LYS A 180 -15.45 19.89 10.84
CA LYS A 180 -16.19 18.93 11.67
C LYS A 180 -15.44 17.60 11.72
N MET A 181 -15.64 16.85 12.81
CA MET A 181 -14.99 15.55 13.02
C MET A 181 -15.19 14.54 11.87
N PHE A 182 -16.35 14.54 11.21
CA PHE A 182 -16.63 13.60 10.11
C PHE A 182 -15.99 14.00 8.76
N GLN A 183 -15.42 15.21 8.65
CA GLN A 183 -14.83 15.71 7.40
C GLN A 183 -13.35 15.37 7.26
N GLN A 184 -12.76 14.73 8.27
CA GLN A 184 -11.32 14.61 8.39
C GLN A 184 -10.91 13.32 9.08
N THR A 185 -9.71 12.87 8.77
CA THR A 185 -8.97 11.88 9.56
C THR A 185 -7.83 12.60 10.26
N MET A 186 -7.69 12.40 11.56
CA MET A 186 -6.61 12.99 12.35
C MET A 186 -5.58 11.92 12.70
N LEU A 187 -4.32 12.29 12.56
CA LEU A 187 -3.17 11.52 13.01
C LEU A 187 -2.48 12.29 14.12
N ALA A 188 -1.91 11.60 15.09
CA ALA A 188 -1.21 12.20 16.21
C ALA A 188 0.16 11.56 16.42
N THR A 189 1.13 12.36 16.81
CA THR A 189 2.42 11.91 17.34
C THR A 189 2.62 12.45 18.76
N MET A 190 3.50 11.79 19.52
CA MET A 190 3.84 12.20 20.88
C MET A 190 4.73 13.43 20.87
N LEU A 191 4.56 14.29 21.88
CA LEU A 191 5.49 15.37 22.18
C LEU A 191 6.57 14.90 23.18
N PRO A 192 7.85 15.25 22.98
CA PRO A 192 8.94 14.95 23.92
C PRO A 192 8.67 15.45 25.34
N GLY A 193 9.20 14.75 26.34
CA GLY A 193 9.16 15.14 27.76
C GLY A 193 7.80 14.94 28.45
N ASN A 194 6.78 14.46 27.74
CA ASN A 194 5.45 14.19 28.30
C ASN A 194 5.29 12.73 28.74
N LYS A 195 4.56 12.49 29.84
CA LYS A 195 4.20 11.11 30.26
C LYS A 195 3.02 10.56 29.47
N TYR A 196 3.19 9.35 28.94
CA TYR A 196 2.15 8.51 28.31
C TYR A 196 2.03 7.17 29.01
N TYR A 197 0.85 6.57 28.95
CA TYR A 197 0.50 5.37 29.70
C TYR A 197 0.03 4.27 28.75
N TYR A 198 0.51 3.04 28.97
CA TYR A 198 0.20 1.89 28.13
C TYR A 198 -0.25 0.67 28.91
N SER A 199 -1.02 -0.17 28.23
CA SER A 199 -1.40 -1.51 28.70
C SER A 199 -1.63 -2.43 27.50
N VAL A 200 -1.38 -3.74 27.69
CA VAL A 200 -1.53 -4.77 26.65
C VAL A 200 -2.56 -5.80 27.07
N VAL A 201 -3.39 -6.24 26.11
CA VAL A 201 -4.38 -7.31 26.29
C VAL A 201 -4.24 -8.35 25.20
N ALA A 202 -4.05 -9.61 25.57
CA ALA A 202 -4.04 -10.73 24.61
C ALA A 202 -5.46 -11.21 24.30
N ILE A 203 -5.68 -11.65 23.07
CA ILE A 203 -6.96 -12.21 22.61
C ILE A 203 -6.71 -13.56 21.98
N ASN A 204 -7.50 -14.57 22.36
CA ASN A 204 -7.38 -15.91 21.80
C ASN A 204 -8.29 -16.16 20.60
N GLU A 205 -8.10 -17.29 19.93
CA GLU A 205 -8.87 -17.71 18.75
C GLU A 205 -10.39 -17.81 18.95
N ARG A 206 -10.86 -17.83 20.20
CA ARG A 206 -12.30 -17.82 20.55
C ARG A 206 -12.82 -16.41 20.80
N ASN A 207 -12.05 -15.37 20.46
CA ASN A 207 -12.32 -13.96 20.76
C ASN A 207 -12.52 -13.68 22.26
N ARG A 208 -11.85 -14.45 23.14
CA ARG A 208 -11.82 -14.16 24.57
C ARG A 208 -10.68 -13.19 24.86
N PHE A 209 -11.01 -12.09 25.54
CA PHE A 209 -10.03 -11.12 26.01
C PHE A 209 -9.46 -11.62 27.33
N TYR A 210 -8.14 -11.57 27.43
CA TYR A 210 -7.42 -11.89 28.64
C TYR A 210 -7.32 -10.68 29.56
N ASP A 211 -6.76 -10.91 30.75
CA ASP A 211 -6.59 -9.84 31.72
C ASP A 211 -5.48 -8.89 31.23
N ARG A 212 -5.69 -7.60 31.44
CA ARG A 212 -4.73 -6.57 31.02
C ARG A 212 -3.46 -6.60 31.84
N THR A 213 -2.36 -6.11 31.26
CA THR A 213 -1.15 -5.77 32.03
C THR A 213 -1.45 -4.64 33.03
N GLU A 214 -0.58 -4.48 34.02
CA GLU A 214 -0.47 -3.20 34.74
C GLU A 214 -0.28 -2.05 33.74
N VAL A 215 -0.77 -0.87 34.11
CA VAL A 215 -0.49 0.35 33.34
C VAL A 215 0.95 0.73 33.62
N LYS A 216 1.77 0.83 32.57
CA LYS A 216 3.14 1.34 32.65
C LYS A 216 3.22 2.68 31.93
N GLU A 217 4.09 3.55 32.41
CA GLU A 217 4.33 4.86 31.80
C GLU A 217 5.65 4.89 31.05
N GLY A 218 5.73 5.74 30.03
CA GLY A 218 6.95 6.09 29.31
C GLY A 218 6.99 7.58 29.03
N VAL A 219 8.18 8.13 28.90
CA VAL A 219 8.44 9.52 28.52
C VAL A 219 9.35 9.48 27.30
N PRO A 220 8.88 9.88 26.12
CA PRO A 220 9.74 9.92 24.95
C PRO A 220 10.68 11.12 25.09
N THR A 221 11.95 10.90 24.79
CA THR A 221 13.00 11.91 24.92
C THR A 221 13.79 12.03 23.64
N ASP A 222 14.06 13.27 23.24
CA ASP A 222 14.88 13.54 22.06
C ASP A 222 16.31 13.05 22.31
N ASN A 223 16.83 12.21 21.43
CA ASN A 223 18.11 11.52 21.62
C ASN A 223 19.09 11.91 20.50
N PRO A 224 20.41 11.80 20.75
CA PRO A 224 21.37 11.96 19.67
C PRO A 224 21.10 10.98 18.54
N PRO A 225 21.29 11.39 17.27
CA PRO A 225 21.01 10.54 16.13
C PRO A 225 21.92 9.30 16.12
N GLU A 226 21.52 8.26 15.41
CA GLU A 226 22.38 7.09 15.25
C GLU A 226 23.54 7.45 14.27
N PRO A 227 24.81 7.11 14.58
CA PRO A 227 25.91 7.37 13.68
C PRO A 227 25.77 6.59 12.37
N ALA A 228 26.31 7.13 11.27
CA ALA A 228 26.27 6.45 9.98
C ALA A 228 26.86 5.04 10.06
N THR A 229 26.09 4.03 9.65
CA THR A 229 26.55 2.63 9.64
C THR A 229 27.78 2.46 8.74
N ASN A 230 27.76 3.11 7.57
CA ASN A 230 28.87 3.10 6.63
C ASN A 230 29.09 4.50 6.04
N LEU A 231 30.36 4.86 5.90
CA LEU A 231 30.85 5.96 5.09
C LEU A 231 31.88 5.40 4.11
N TYR A 232 31.76 5.76 2.85
CA TYR A 232 32.67 5.40 1.78
C TYR A 232 33.33 6.67 1.25
N CYS A 233 34.66 6.65 1.15
CA CYS A 233 35.46 7.79 0.72
C CYS A 233 36.28 7.37 -0.50
N ALA A 234 36.13 8.09 -1.62
CA ALA A 234 36.91 7.84 -2.82
C ALA A 234 37.61 9.11 -3.31
N LEU A 235 38.94 9.04 -3.47
CA LEU A 235 39.74 10.08 -4.09
C LEU A 235 39.85 9.79 -5.58
N ILE A 236 39.37 10.70 -6.42
CA ILE A 236 39.56 10.68 -7.88
C ILE A 236 40.81 11.50 -8.18
N GLU A 237 41.96 10.82 -8.23
CA GLU A 237 43.30 11.44 -8.15
C GLU A 237 43.57 12.42 -9.30
N ASP A 238 43.20 12.04 -10.51
CA ASP A 238 43.38 12.84 -11.74
C ASP A 238 42.39 14.00 -11.88
N GLN A 239 41.24 13.93 -11.21
CA GLN A 239 40.25 15.03 -11.17
C GLN A 239 40.39 15.92 -9.93
N GLN A 240 41.28 15.58 -8.99
CA GLN A 240 41.42 16.24 -7.69
C GLN A 240 40.08 16.38 -6.93
N LYS A 241 39.27 15.32 -6.93
CA LYS A 241 37.97 15.29 -6.26
C LYS A 241 37.90 14.23 -5.16
N LEU A 242 37.20 14.53 -4.08
CA LEU A 242 36.75 13.56 -3.08
C LEU A 242 35.26 13.30 -3.20
N ASN A 243 34.91 12.04 -3.35
CA ASN A 243 33.55 11.56 -3.30
C ASN A 243 33.29 10.90 -1.95
N PHE A 244 32.15 11.23 -1.36
CA PHE A 244 31.64 10.60 -0.15
C PHE A 244 30.27 10.00 -0.44
N GLU A 245 30.03 8.79 0.01
CA GLU A 245 28.73 8.12 -0.02
C GLU A 245 28.49 7.44 1.34
N TRP A 246 27.26 7.44 1.84
CA TRP A 246 26.95 6.85 3.13
C TRP A 246 25.59 6.14 3.15
N ASP A 247 25.45 5.23 4.11
CA ASP A 247 24.18 4.59 4.44
C ASP A 247 23.47 5.39 5.55
N TYR A 248 22.16 5.52 5.44
CA TYR A 248 21.34 6.19 6.46
C TYR A 248 21.06 5.25 7.65
N PRO A 249 20.99 5.79 8.88
CA PRO A 249 20.47 5.08 10.03
C PRO A 249 18.96 4.81 9.89
N ILE A 250 18.39 4.08 10.84
CA ILE A 250 16.96 3.73 10.84
C ILE A 250 16.08 5.00 10.92
N TYR A 251 16.38 5.90 11.87
CA TYR A 251 15.63 7.14 12.10
C TYR A 251 16.18 8.32 11.29
N LYS A 252 16.40 8.12 9.99
CA LYS A 252 16.96 9.16 9.11
C LYS A 252 16.10 10.43 8.95
N GLU A 253 14.83 10.36 9.35
CA GLU A 253 13.90 11.49 9.28
C GLU A 253 14.21 12.57 10.33
N ASP A 254 14.89 12.18 11.41
CA ASP A 254 15.38 13.06 12.48
C ASP A 254 16.65 13.84 12.07
N LEU A 255 17.37 13.36 11.05
CA LEU A 255 18.60 14.01 10.58
C LEU A 255 18.30 15.35 9.89
N ASP A 256 18.89 16.43 10.39
CA ASP A 256 18.82 17.74 9.75
C ASP A 256 20.02 18.01 8.83
N SER A 257 21.24 17.67 9.28
CA SER A 257 22.45 17.99 8.53
C SER A 257 23.57 16.96 8.70
N PHE A 258 24.58 17.07 7.83
CA PHE A 258 25.81 16.29 7.93
C PHE A 258 27.05 17.18 7.83
N GLN A 259 28.13 16.72 8.43
CA GLN A 259 29.46 17.29 8.28
C GLN A 259 30.51 16.18 8.18
N ILE A 260 31.44 16.28 7.24
CA ILE A 260 32.52 15.31 7.04
C ILE A 260 33.82 15.93 7.51
N TYR A 261 34.55 15.20 8.33
CA TYR A 261 35.85 15.62 8.87
C TYR A 261 36.97 14.71 8.36
N ARG A 262 38.12 15.33 8.11
CA ARG A 262 39.39 14.65 7.86
C ARG A 262 40.17 14.53 9.16
N MET A 263 40.72 13.35 9.40
CA MET A 263 41.66 13.07 10.49
C MET A 263 43.08 12.87 9.98
N PRO A 264 44.09 13.20 10.80
CA PRO A 264 45.49 12.85 10.52
C PRO A 264 45.68 11.34 10.32
N ALA A 265 46.63 10.96 9.47
CA ALA A 265 46.96 9.56 9.20
C ALA A 265 47.40 8.78 10.45
N SER A 266 47.91 9.48 11.48
CA SER A 266 48.33 8.90 12.76
C SER A 266 47.19 8.53 13.70
N MET A 267 45.93 8.88 13.38
CA MET A 267 44.78 8.61 14.23
C MET A 267 44.40 7.13 14.23
N THR A 268 44.59 6.46 15.37
CA THR A 268 44.18 5.06 15.58
C THR A 268 42.69 4.95 15.91
N ASP A 269 42.11 3.76 15.71
CA ASP A 269 40.70 3.50 16.07
C ASP A 269 40.44 3.64 17.57
N GLU A 270 41.42 3.28 18.40
CA GLU A 270 41.34 3.41 19.87
C GLU A 270 41.30 4.88 20.30
N GLN A 271 42.18 5.71 19.74
CA GLN A 271 42.19 7.15 19.98
C GLN A 271 40.91 7.81 19.48
N TRP A 272 40.40 7.37 18.32
CA TRP A 272 39.15 7.85 17.76
C TRP A 272 37.94 7.48 18.61
N ALA A 273 37.89 6.26 19.15
CA ALA A 273 36.78 5.80 19.99
C ALA A 273 36.60 6.68 21.25
N VAL A 274 37.68 7.23 21.79
CA VAL A 274 37.64 8.17 22.91
C VAL A 274 37.20 9.56 22.45
N ALA A 275 37.78 10.06 21.36
CA ALA A 275 37.62 11.45 20.99
C ALA A 275 36.40 11.78 20.14
N LYS A 276 35.77 10.79 19.50
CA LYS A 276 34.54 11.01 18.72
C LYS A 276 33.37 11.52 19.58
N ASN A 277 33.45 11.37 20.90
CA ASN A 277 32.48 11.88 21.86
C ASN A 277 32.84 13.28 22.43
N ASP A 278 34.05 13.79 22.19
CA ASP A 278 34.47 15.14 22.55
C ASP A 278 35.38 15.75 21.46
N PRO A 279 34.77 16.38 20.44
CA PRO A 279 35.50 16.95 19.30
C PRO A 279 36.47 18.07 19.66
N THR A 280 36.36 18.66 20.87
CA THR A 280 37.23 19.76 21.31
C THR A 280 38.66 19.31 21.59
N ILE A 281 38.87 18.00 21.75
CA ILE A 281 40.15 17.37 22.08
C ILE A 281 41.06 17.21 20.84
N MET A 282 40.58 17.50 19.62
CA MET A 282 41.28 17.12 18.39
C MET A 282 41.42 18.22 17.33
N GLN A 283 42.54 18.19 16.61
CA GLN A 283 42.72 18.93 15.36
C GLN A 283 41.92 18.26 14.23
N ILE A 284 40.62 18.54 14.17
CA ILE A 284 39.72 18.06 13.12
C ILE A 284 39.60 19.12 12.02
N GLN A 285 39.71 18.73 10.75
CA GLN A 285 39.52 19.63 9.61
C GLN A 285 38.18 19.32 8.93
N PRO A 286 37.22 20.25 8.87
CA PRO A 286 35.98 20.03 8.13
C PRO A 286 36.24 20.06 6.62
N VAL A 287 35.62 19.13 5.90
CA VAL A 287 35.86 18.86 4.46
C VAL A 287 34.59 19.08 3.65
N ALA A 288 33.45 18.64 4.17
CA ALA A 288 32.16 18.81 3.52
C ALA A 288 31.08 19.06 4.57
N ARG A 289 30.00 19.73 4.20
CA ARG A 289 28.77 19.83 5.00
C ARG A 289 27.56 19.98 4.09
N GLY A 290 26.39 19.60 4.56
CA GLY A 290 25.15 19.78 3.79
C GLY A 290 23.91 19.43 4.61
N LYS A 291 22.74 19.66 4.00
CA LYS A 291 21.44 19.41 4.60
C LYS A 291 20.92 18.02 4.25
N LEU A 292 20.37 17.32 5.24
CA LEU A 292 19.68 16.05 5.11
C LEU A 292 18.16 16.19 5.32
N GLY A 293 17.75 17.06 6.24
CA GLY A 293 16.38 17.27 6.66
C GLY A 293 15.48 17.94 5.62
N GLY A 294 14.17 17.95 5.86
CA GLY A 294 13.18 18.56 4.97
C GLY A 294 12.99 17.83 3.64
N GLY A 295 13.35 16.54 3.57
CA GLY A 295 13.15 15.69 2.40
C GLY A 295 14.29 15.66 1.39
N SER A 296 15.42 16.35 1.63
CA SER A 296 16.61 16.30 0.75
C SER A 296 17.15 14.87 0.64
N LEU A 297 17.47 14.21 1.76
CA LEU A 297 17.90 12.79 1.80
C LEU A 297 18.92 12.38 0.70
N LYS A 298 19.77 13.32 0.25
CA LYS A 298 20.92 13.03 -0.62
C LYS A 298 22.00 12.38 0.24
N ASN A 299 22.38 11.16 -0.10
CA ASN A 299 23.33 10.35 0.69
C ASN A 299 24.74 10.28 0.09
N TYR A 300 25.11 11.32 -0.65
CA TYR A 300 26.46 11.49 -1.18
C TYR A 300 26.81 12.96 -1.35
N THR A 301 28.11 13.26 -1.37
CA THR A 301 28.62 14.59 -1.74
C THR A 301 29.95 14.47 -2.46
N GLN A 302 30.29 15.49 -3.26
CA GLN A 302 31.54 15.59 -4.00
C GLN A 302 32.22 16.91 -3.66
N VAL A 303 33.52 16.87 -3.39
CA VAL A 303 34.30 18.04 -2.98
C VAL A 303 35.51 18.18 -3.88
N ASN A 304 35.76 19.39 -4.39
CA ASN A 304 36.99 19.70 -5.08
C ASN A 304 38.10 19.99 -4.06
N LEU A 305 39.24 19.33 -4.18
CA LEU A 305 40.35 19.50 -3.25
C LEU A 305 40.90 20.93 -3.22
N ALA A 306 40.90 21.63 -4.36
CA ALA A 306 41.37 23.00 -4.46
C ALA A 306 40.50 23.98 -3.65
N GLU A 307 39.18 23.72 -3.58
CA GLU A 307 38.22 24.57 -2.83
C GLU A 307 38.45 24.50 -1.32
N ILE A 308 39.03 23.40 -0.82
CA ILE A 308 39.34 23.18 0.59
C ILE A 308 40.84 23.28 0.91
N GLY A 309 41.65 23.72 -0.07
CA GLY A 309 43.10 23.92 0.11
C GLY A 309 43.89 22.64 0.36
N LEU A 310 43.43 21.50 -0.16
CA LEU A 310 44.11 20.20 -0.04
C LEU A 310 44.63 19.72 -1.40
N THR A 311 45.57 18.78 -1.36
CA THR A 311 46.07 18.05 -2.55
C THR A 311 45.78 16.55 -2.45
N PRO A 312 45.86 15.79 -3.56
CA PRO A 312 45.71 14.33 -3.50
C PRO A 312 46.70 13.66 -2.52
N ALA A 313 47.93 14.19 -2.41
CA ALA A 313 48.94 13.67 -1.48
C ALA A 313 48.55 13.84 -0.01
N ASP A 314 47.90 14.95 0.34
CA ASP A 314 47.42 15.21 1.70
C ASP A 314 46.35 14.21 2.14
N VAL A 315 45.56 13.72 1.18
CA VAL A 315 44.35 12.94 1.45
C VAL A 315 44.56 11.43 1.31
N LYS A 316 45.52 10.98 0.50
CA LYS A 316 45.74 9.56 0.17
C LYS A 316 45.87 8.63 1.40
N ASN A 317 46.46 9.14 2.47
CA ASN A 317 46.66 8.41 3.74
C ASN A 317 45.76 8.92 4.89
N SER A 318 44.83 9.82 4.58
CA SER A 318 43.90 10.37 5.58
C SER A 318 42.75 9.41 5.85
N ARG A 319 42.09 9.62 6.99
CA ARG A 319 40.86 8.92 7.36
C ARG A 319 39.75 9.94 7.56
N PHE A 320 38.51 9.51 7.34
CA PHE A 320 37.35 10.40 7.38
C PHE A 320 36.27 9.83 8.30
N ALA A 321 35.51 10.73 8.90
CA ALA A 321 34.29 10.41 9.61
C ALA A 321 33.20 11.40 9.22
N ILE A 322 31.95 10.95 9.30
CA ILE A 322 30.77 11.77 9.07
C ILE A 322 30.06 11.98 10.41
N LEU A 323 29.74 13.24 10.70
CA LEU A 323 28.88 13.69 11.77
C LEU A 323 27.48 13.87 11.19
N PHE A 324 26.49 13.28 11.82
CA PHE A 324 25.10 13.68 11.65
C PHE A 324 24.66 14.56 12.80
N ALA A 325 23.79 15.53 12.49
CA ALA A 325 23.13 16.36 13.48
C ALA A 325 21.62 16.38 13.22
N ASP A 326 20.85 16.33 14.30
CA ASP A 326 19.38 16.46 14.27
C ASP A 326 18.93 17.94 14.30
N GLY A 327 17.62 18.16 14.32
CA GLY A 327 17.02 19.50 14.39
C GLY A 327 17.23 20.24 15.71
N MET A 328 17.65 19.55 16.77
CA MET A 328 17.95 20.09 18.09
C MET A 328 19.47 20.29 18.31
N ASN A 329 20.28 20.02 17.27
CA ASN A 329 21.74 20.06 17.25
C ASN A 329 22.42 19.00 18.13
N GLN A 330 21.74 17.92 18.51
CA GLN A 330 22.47 16.76 19.03
C GLN A 330 23.18 16.06 17.85
N THR A 331 24.28 15.38 18.14
CA THR A 331 25.17 14.90 17.07
C THR A 331 25.71 13.52 17.33
N ALA A 332 25.99 12.78 16.25
CA ALA A 332 26.66 11.49 16.31
C ALA A 332 27.64 11.30 15.17
N MET A 333 28.81 10.75 15.50
CA MET A 333 29.95 10.64 14.62
C MET A 333 30.22 9.18 14.24
N SER A 334 30.45 8.92 12.95
CA SER A 334 30.78 7.59 12.45
C SER A 334 32.18 7.11 12.87
N ASP A 335 32.44 5.83 12.68
CA ASP A 335 33.80 5.30 12.74
C ASP A 335 34.67 5.83 11.59
N LEU A 336 35.99 5.77 11.76
CA LEU A 336 36.96 6.24 10.76
C LEU A 336 37.05 5.31 9.56
N LYS A 337 36.89 5.89 8.37
CA LYS A 337 36.94 5.17 7.09
C LYS A 337 38.15 5.63 6.27
N PRO A 338 38.91 4.69 5.67
CA PRO A 338 40.04 5.02 4.81
C PRO A 338 39.55 5.51 3.44
N VAL A 339 40.46 6.13 2.69
CA VAL A 339 40.21 6.57 1.31
C VAL A 339 40.53 5.46 0.32
N ARG A 340 39.61 5.21 -0.61
CA ARG A 340 39.85 4.42 -1.82
C ARG A 340 40.37 5.34 -2.92
N VAL A 341 41.54 5.05 -3.47
CA VAL A 341 42.12 5.84 -4.57
C VAL A 341 41.64 5.28 -5.90
N LEU A 342 41.11 6.16 -6.75
CA LEU A 342 40.60 5.87 -8.08
C LEU A 342 41.11 6.89 -9.09
N THR A 343 41.04 6.54 -10.37
CA THR A 343 41.17 7.47 -11.50
C THR A 343 39.83 7.62 -12.22
N SER A 344 39.66 8.68 -13.03
CA SER A 344 38.42 8.93 -13.77
C SER A 344 37.99 7.77 -14.67
N GLY A 345 38.93 6.98 -15.21
CA GLY A 345 38.63 5.78 -16.01
C GLY A 345 38.01 4.61 -15.24
N GLN A 346 38.04 4.66 -13.89
CA GLN A 346 37.41 3.66 -13.02
C GLN A 346 36.03 4.09 -12.52
N LEU A 347 35.56 5.29 -12.89
CA LEU A 347 34.23 5.77 -12.53
C LEU A 347 33.15 5.11 -13.39
N PRO A 348 31.92 4.94 -12.86
CA PRO A 348 30.79 4.50 -13.66
C PRO A 348 30.52 5.48 -14.81
N PRO A 349 30.03 4.99 -15.96
CA PRO A 349 29.68 5.87 -17.07
C PRO A 349 28.59 6.85 -16.66
N VAL A 350 28.76 8.13 -17.02
CA VAL A 350 27.82 9.21 -16.72
C VAL A 350 26.40 8.80 -17.13
N PRO A 351 25.41 8.81 -16.23
CA PRO A 351 24.06 8.44 -16.58
C PRO A 351 23.44 9.50 -17.49
N SER A 352 22.75 9.05 -18.54
CA SER A 352 21.86 9.86 -19.36
C SER A 352 20.43 9.40 -19.10
N PHE A 353 19.48 10.31 -19.07
CA PHE A 353 18.07 9.98 -18.88
C PHE A 353 17.17 10.96 -19.63
N VAL A 354 15.94 10.53 -19.87
CA VAL A 354 14.85 11.36 -20.39
C VAL A 354 13.62 11.16 -19.53
N VAL A 355 12.85 12.23 -19.36
CA VAL A 355 11.57 12.19 -18.65
C VAL A 355 10.45 12.18 -19.66
N GLN A 356 9.55 11.21 -19.55
CA GLN A 356 8.43 11.02 -20.45
C GLN A 356 7.13 10.94 -19.66
N ASP A 357 6.05 11.47 -20.25
CA ASP A 357 4.69 11.22 -19.74
C ASP A 357 4.35 9.75 -19.91
N LYS A 358 3.82 9.11 -18.86
CA LYS A 358 3.49 7.70 -18.93
C LYS A 358 2.29 7.52 -19.86
N PRO A 359 2.37 6.72 -20.93
CA PRO A 359 1.23 6.52 -21.81
C PRO A 359 0.11 5.75 -21.11
N ASN A 360 -1.13 5.99 -21.55
CA ASN A 360 -2.33 5.25 -21.14
C ASN A 360 -2.63 5.30 -19.63
N ASP A 361 -2.17 6.34 -18.93
CA ASP A 361 -2.43 6.53 -17.52
C ASP A 361 -3.48 7.63 -17.27
N LYS A 362 -3.86 7.82 -15.99
CA LYS A 362 -4.83 8.86 -15.61
C LYS A 362 -4.17 10.24 -15.50
N GLY A 363 -2.92 10.37 -15.94
CA GLY A 363 -2.08 11.54 -15.75
C GLY A 363 -1.61 11.60 -14.32
N ASP A 364 -1.04 10.52 -13.80
CA ASP A 364 -0.54 10.44 -12.44
C ASP A 364 0.90 9.93 -12.36
N ARG A 365 1.56 9.63 -13.48
CA ARG A 365 2.93 9.10 -13.48
C ARG A 365 3.80 9.72 -14.57
N LEU A 366 5.07 9.91 -14.24
CA LEU A 366 6.13 10.19 -15.21
C LEU A 366 7.08 8.99 -15.24
N THR A 367 7.59 8.66 -16.41
CA THR A 367 8.62 7.64 -16.58
C THR A 367 9.97 8.33 -16.74
N VAL A 368 10.90 8.06 -15.81
CA VAL A 368 12.32 8.42 -15.94
C VAL A 368 13.00 7.25 -16.64
N LEU A 369 13.42 7.42 -17.89
CA LEU A 369 14.00 6.39 -18.75
C LEU A 369 15.50 6.68 -18.94
N TRP A 370 16.38 5.73 -18.64
CA TRP A 370 17.83 5.93 -18.71
C TRP A 370 18.60 4.90 -19.52
N ASP A 371 17.93 3.86 -19.99
CA ASP A 371 18.58 2.84 -20.81
C ASP A 371 17.62 2.23 -21.84
N ASP A 372 18.23 1.58 -22.83
CA ASP A 372 17.54 0.67 -23.73
C ASP A 372 16.95 -0.53 -22.96
N PRO A 373 16.03 -1.31 -23.56
CA PRO A 373 15.48 -2.49 -22.92
C PRO A 373 16.57 -3.44 -22.43
N VAL A 374 16.40 -4.02 -21.24
CA VAL A 374 17.38 -4.91 -20.62
C VAL A 374 16.82 -6.33 -20.56
N VAL A 375 17.51 -7.26 -21.22
CA VAL A 375 17.23 -8.70 -21.14
C VAL A 375 18.34 -9.41 -20.38
N PHE A 376 17.96 -10.33 -19.49
CA PHE A 376 18.91 -11.14 -18.73
C PHE A 376 18.32 -12.52 -18.39
N VAL A 377 19.18 -13.51 -18.22
CA VAL A 377 18.78 -14.86 -17.83
C VAL A 377 18.53 -14.90 -16.32
N THR A 378 17.44 -15.53 -15.91
CA THR A 378 17.04 -15.64 -14.49
C THR A 378 17.34 -17.02 -13.91
N LYS A 379 17.11 -18.09 -14.68
CA LYS A 379 17.38 -19.46 -14.28
C LYS A 379 17.42 -20.42 -15.47
N THR A 380 18.00 -21.60 -15.28
CA THR A 380 17.88 -22.70 -16.23
C THR A 380 17.28 -23.96 -15.61
N SER A 381 16.78 -24.87 -16.45
CA SER A 381 16.25 -26.17 -16.02
C SER A 381 16.51 -27.23 -17.09
N THR A 382 16.85 -28.46 -16.70
CA THR A 382 17.03 -29.57 -17.64
C THR A 382 15.68 -30.10 -18.11
N LEU A 383 15.50 -30.26 -19.43
CA LEU A 383 14.28 -30.84 -20.01
C LEU A 383 14.34 -32.36 -20.15
N ASN A 384 15.52 -32.95 -19.93
CA ASN A 384 15.71 -34.39 -19.98
C ASN A 384 16.78 -34.85 -18.98
N ASN A 385 16.69 -36.13 -18.58
CA ASN A 385 17.60 -36.72 -17.59
C ASN A 385 19.08 -36.73 -18.04
N ARG A 386 19.33 -36.67 -19.36
CA ARG A 386 20.69 -36.65 -19.93
C ARG A 386 21.31 -35.24 -19.96
N GLY A 387 20.54 -34.19 -19.66
CA GLY A 387 21.02 -32.81 -19.69
C GLY A 387 21.42 -32.29 -21.07
N THR A 388 20.93 -32.92 -22.15
CA THR A 388 21.22 -32.49 -23.52
C THR A 388 20.26 -31.42 -24.04
N ARG A 389 19.17 -31.17 -23.31
CA ARG A 389 18.24 -30.05 -23.57
C ARG A 389 18.05 -29.22 -22.32
N LEU A 390 18.26 -27.92 -22.43
CA LEU A 390 18.07 -26.96 -21.35
C LEU A 390 16.97 -25.98 -21.71
N ARG A 391 16.16 -25.63 -20.71
CA ARG A 391 15.26 -24.50 -20.72
C ARG A 391 15.92 -23.33 -20.03
N VAL A 392 16.01 -22.20 -20.71
CA VAL A 392 16.55 -20.93 -20.22
C VAL A 392 15.39 -19.97 -20.00
N ASN A 393 15.20 -19.52 -18.76
CA ASN A 393 14.21 -18.51 -18.45
C ASN A 393 14.92 -17.16 -18.43
N TYR A 394 14.30 -16.15 -19.05
CA TYR A 394 14.83 -14.80 -19.08
C TYR A 394 13.78 -13.80 -18.64
N GLN A 395 14.23 -12.60 -18.30
CA GLN A 395 13.35 -11.47 -18.03
C GLN A 395 13.73 -10.33 -18.98
N LEU A 396 12.71 -9.64 -19.50
CA LEU A 396 12.85 -8.45 -20.30
C LEU A 396 12.26 -7.26 -19.53
N ASN A 397 13.11 -6.30 -19.19
CA ASN A 397 12.72 -5.03 -18.59
C ASN A 397 12.73 -3.94 -19.67
N LEU A 398 11.64 -3.21 -19.78
CA LEU A 398 11.47 -2.11 -20.73
C LEU A 398 10.44 -1.10 -20.21
N ALA A 399 10.51 0.14 -20.70
CA ALA A 399 9.45 1.12 -20.49
C ALA A 399 8.28 0.87 -21.46
N GLU A 400 7.09 1.38 -21.14
CA GLU A 400 5.90 1.24 -22.02
C GLU A 400 6.05 1.96 -23.37
N THR A 401 6.93 2.97 -23.44
CA THR A 401 7.28 3.69 -24.68
C THR A 401 8.25 2.91 -25.56
N GLN A 402 8.90 1.88 -25.02
CA GLN A 402 9.78 0.98 -25.76
C GLN A 402 9.00 -0.27 -26.22
N LYS A 403 9.38 -0.81 -27.37
CA LYS A 403 8.83 -2.06 -27.92
C LYS A 403 9.95 -2.90 -28.47
N VAL A 404 10.08 -4.14 -28.00
CA VAL A 404 11.03 -5.12 -28.52
C VAL A 404 10.29 -6.05 -29.48
N LYS A 405 10.80 -6.19 -30.70
CA LYS A 405 10.25 -7.08 -31.74
C LYS A 405 10.88 -8.47 -31.70
N ASN A 406 12.20 -8.52 -31.56
CA ASN A 406 12.99 -9.74 -31.58
C ASN A 406 14.10 -9.65 -30.54
N ILE A 407 14.37 -10.77 -29.89
CA ILE A 407 15.54 -10.96 -29.04
C ILE A 407 16.34 -12.11 -29.64
N TYR A 408 17.63 -11.90 -29.88
CA TYR A 408 18.53 -12.95 -30.33
C TYR A 408 19.40 -13.40 -29.16
N PHE A 409 19.43 -14.72 -28.95
CA PHE A 409 20.29 -15.36 -27.95
C PHE A 409 21.34 -16.19 -28.68
N ASP A 410 22.60 -15.79 -28.57
CA ASP A 410 23.75 -16.54 -29.05
C ASP A 410 24.42 -17.24 -27.84
N PHE A 411 24.49 -18.56 -27.84
CA PHE A 411 25.11 -19.33 -26.75
C PHE A 411 26.47 -19.90 -27.17
N TYR A 412 27.43 -19.75 -26.28
CA TYR A 412 28.83 -20.12 -26.46
C TYR A 412 29.25 -21.09 -25.35
N LYS A 413 30.23 -21.94 -25.65
CA LYS A 413 30.99 -22.59 -24.58
C LYS A 413 31.95 -21.54 -23.99
N PRO A 414 32.24 -21.58 -22.69
CA PRO A 414 33.17 -20.64 -22.08
C PRO A 414 34.52 -20.61 -22.82
N GLY A 415 34.96 -19.41 -23.22
CA GLY A 415 36.22 -19.19 -23.94
C GLY A 415 36.18 -19.41 -25.46
N GLU A 416 35.06 -19.86 -26.04
CA GLU A 416 34.90 -19.97 -27.50
C GLU A 416 34.27 -18.70 -28.09
N ASN A 417 34.76 -18.22 -29.24
CA ASN A 417 34.23 -17.04 -29.94
C ASN A 417 33.11 -17.37 -30.95
N LYS A 418 32.77 -18.65 -31.12
CA LYS A 418 31.75 -19.11 -32.06
C LYS A 418 30.56 -19.68 -31.29
N ALA A 419 29.38 -19.10 -31.51
CA ALA A 419 28.15 -19.60 -30.91
C ALA A 419 27.83 -21.00 -31.46
N PHE A 420 27.46 -21.94 -30.59
CA PHE A 420 27.00 -23.26 -31.02
C PHE A 420 25.51 -23.27 -31.35
N THR A 421 24.75 -22.29 -30.85
CA THR A 421 23.35 -22.08 -31.21
C THR A 421 23.00 -20.59 -31.16
N ARG A 422 22.18 -20.17 -32.11
CA ARG A 422 21.56 -18.84 -32.16
C ARG A 422 20.05 -19.03 -32.22
N ILE A 423 19.34 -18.35 -31.34
CA ILE A 423 17.88 -18.40 -31.27
C ILE A 423 17.33 -17.02 -31.52
N ASN A 424 16.40 -16.92 -32.46
CA ASN A 424 15.61 -15.72 -32.70
C ASN A 424 14.27 -15.85 -31.99
N GLU A 425 14.15 -15.21 -30.84
CA GLU A 425 12.90 -15.14 -30.10
C GLU A 425 12.06 -13.97 -30.62
N PHE A 426 11.09 -14.28 -31.47
CA PHE A 426 10.16 -13.32 -32.08
C PHE A 426 8.83 -13.21 -31.32
N TYR A 427 8.60 -14.07 -30.31
CA TYR A 427 7.44 -14.04 -29.44
C TYR A 427 7.88 -14.15 -27.97
N THR A 428 7.93 -13.01 -27.27
CA THR A 428 8.49 -12.92 -25.93
C THR A 428 7.65 -13.65 -24.87
N ASN A 429 7.89 -14.95 -24.72
CA ASN A 429 7.27 -15.83 -23.71
C ASN A 429 8.16 -16.05 -22.46
N ASN A 430 9.29 -15.34 -22.39
CA ASN A 430 10.29 -15.40 -21.30
C ASN A 430 11.03 -16.75 -21.18
N ILE A 431 10.96 -17.61 -22.19
CA ILE A 431 11.54 -18.96 -22.17
C ILE A 431 12.19 -19.30 -23.52
N VAL A 432 13.41 -19.81 -23.48
CA VAL A 432 14.13 -20.31 -24.65
C VAL A 432 14.66 -21.72 -24.39
N ASP A 433 14.36 -22.66 -25.28
CA ASP A 433 14.83 -24.05 -25.16
C ASP A 433 16.04 -24.28 -26.10
N ILE A 434 17.15 -24.77 -25.54
CA ILE A 434 18.41 -25.00 -26.27
C ILE A 434 18.82 -26.48 -26.25
N SER A 435 19.58 -26.88 -27.27
CA SER A 435 20.23 -28.20 -27.32
C SER A 435 21.72 -28.07 -27.11
N ILE A 436 22.27 -28.88 -26.20
CA ILE A 436 23.69 -28.89 -25.86
C ILE A 436 24.47 -29.73 -26.89
N PRO A 437 25.63 -29.25 -27.39
CA PRO A 437 26.45 -30.01 -28.34
C PRO A 437 26.84 -31.39 -27.82
N ALA A 438 26.89 -32.39 -28.71
CA ALA A 438 27.29 -33.74 -28.35
C ALA A 438 28.71 -33.75 -27.74
N GLY A 439 28.86 -34.45 -26.61
CA GLY A 439 30.14 -34.55 -25.89
C GLY A 439 30.48 -33.35 -24.99
N TYR A 440 29.71 -32.26 -25.02
CA TYR A 440 29.91 -31.14 -24.10
C TYR A 440 29.13 -31.34 -22.79
N ASN A 441 29.83 -31.24 -21.66
CA ASN A 441 29.19 -31.22 -20.34
C ASN A 441 28.73 -29.81 -20.01
N TYR A 442 27.41 -29.56 -20.04
CA TYR A 442 26.83 -28.25 -19.74
C TYR A 442 27.17 -27.74 -18.33
N LYS A 443 27.54 -28.63 -17.39
CA LYS A 443 28.00 -28.23 -16.04
C LYS A 443 29.30 -27.41 -16.06
N ASN A 444 30.05 -27.43 -17.16
CA ASN A 444 31.22 -26.57 -17.34
C ASN A 444 30.86 -25.09 -17.54
N GLY A 445 29.56 -24.77 -17.61
CA GLY A 445 29.05 -23.42 -17.80
C GLY A 445 28.74 -23.11 -19.26
N LEU A 446 28.09 -21.97 -19.48
CA LEU A 446 27.77 -21.42 -20.80
C LEU A 446 27.95 -19.91 -20.75
N HIS A 447 28.25 -19.30 -21.89
CA HIS A 447 28.19 -17.85 -22.04
C HIS A 447 27.04 -17.50 -22.99
N VAL A 448 26.24 -16.49 -22.65
CA VAL A 448 25.12 -16.04 -23.48
C VAL A 448 25.28 -14.58 -23.84
N LYS A 449 25.17 -14.31 -25.15
CA LYS A 449 25.09 -12.97 -25.71
C LYS A 449 23.67 -12.71 -26.19
N MET A 450 23.12 -11.58 -25.81
CA MET A 450 21.75 -11.17 -26.05
C MET A 450 21.74 -9.85 -26.81
N THR A 451 21.08 -9.83 -27.97
CA THR A 451 20.87 -8.63 -28.80
C THR A 451 19.40 -8.46 -29.13
N MET A 452 18.95 -7.25 -29.41
CA MET A 452 17.53 -6.94 -29.56
C MET A 452 17.27 -5.95 -30.68
N ASN A 453 16.12 -6.11 -31.34
CA ASN A 453 15.60 -5.14 -32.29
C ASN A 453 14.28 -4.56 -31.77
N GLY A 454 14.14 -3.23 -31.79
CA GLY A 454 13.00 -2.56 -31.18
C GLY A 454 12.68 -1.18 -31.74
N LYS A 455 11.70 -0.53 -31.08
CA LYS A 455 11.35 0.88 -31.26
C LYS A 455 11.37 1.57 -29.87
N PRO A 456 12.07 2.69 -29.67
CA PRO A 456 13.03 3.33 -30.59
C PRO A 456 14.12 2.36 -31.08
N ALA A 457 14.79 2.71 -32.18
CA ALA A 457 15.89 1.87 -32.68
C ALA A 457 16.99 1.83 -31.62
N LEU A 458 17.40 0.62 -31.23
CA LEU A 458 18.54 0.42 -30.33
C LEU A 458 19.83 0.71 -31.10
N ASN A 459 20.88 1.08 -30.39
CA ASN A 459 22.21 1.21 -30.98
C ASN A 459 22.68 -0.14 -31.54
N GLU A 460 23.36 -0.14 -32.69
CA GLU A 460 23.81 -1.38 -33.36
C GLU A 460 24.78 -2.18 -32.48
N ASP A 461 25.55 -1.49 -31.65
CA ASP A 461 26.50 -2.10 -30.70
C ASP A 461 25.87 -2.51 -29.36
N TYR A 462 24.55 -2.35 -29.18
CA TYR A 462 23.88 -2.68 -27.92
C TYR A 462 23.83 -4.20 -27.68
N VAL A 463 24.67 -4.66 -26.75
CA VAL A 463 24.88 -6.07 -26.44
C VAL A 463 24.81 -6.27 -24.93
N LEU A 464 24.06 -7.30 -24.52
CA LEU A 464 24.01 -7.79 -23.14
C LEU A 464 24.63 -9.18 -23.05
N GLU A 465 25.52 -9.40 -22.10
CA GLU A 465 26.28 -10.65 -21.97
C GLU A 465 26.24 -11.15 -20.52
N GLN A 466 26.12 -12.47 -20.37
CA GLN A 466 26.05 -13.11 -19.05
C GLN A 466 26.65 -14.51 -19.09
N ASP A 467 27.38 -14.87 -18.03
CA ASP A 467 27.84 -16.23 -17.83
C ASP A 467 26.81 -17.04 -17.04
N LEU A 468 26.61 -18.29 -17.43
CA LEU A 468 25.80 -19.27 -16.72
C LEU A 468 26.74 -20.29 -16.09
N VAL A 469 26.73 -20.36 -14.77
CA VAL A 469 27.67 -21.17 -13.97
C VAL A 469 26.91 -22.26 -13.23
N TRP A 470 27.49 -23.44 -13.13
CA TRP A 470 26.90 -24.55 -12.39
C TRP A 470 26.84 -24.24 -10.90
N ASN A 471 25.65 -24.43 -10.32
CA ASN A 471 25.43 -24.29 -8.89
C ASN A 471 25.11 -25.66 -8.28
N ASP A 472 26.00 -26.14 -7.40
CA ASP A 472 25.87 -27.47 -6.79
C ASP A 472 24.67 -27.60 -5.84
N GLN A 473 24.22 -26.51 -5.21
CA GLN A 473 23.07 -26.54 -4.29
C GLN A 473 21.74 -26.63 -5.06
N MET A 474 21.65 -25.92 -6.18
CA MET A 474 20.44 -25.86 -7.02
C MET A 474 20.43 -26.93 -8.12
N MET A 475 21.55 -27.64 -8.32
CA MET A 475 21.74 -28.67 -9.33
C MET A 475 21.37 -28.19 -10.75
N THR A 476 21.69 -26.93 -11.06
CA THR A 476 21.35 -26.28 -12.34
C THR A 476 22.34 -25.17 -12.69
N LEU A 477 22.37 -24.75 -13.95
CA LEU A 477 23.11 -23.54 -14.34
C LEU A 477 22.34 -22.31 -13.86
N MET A 478 23.03 -21.46 -13.12
CA MET A 478 22.52 -20.19 -12.63
C MET A 478 23.27 -19.04 -13.30
N PRO A 479 22.61 -17.93 -13.60
CA PRO A 479 23.31 -16.72 -14.03
C PRO A 479 24.37 -16.33 -13.00
N SER A 480 25.55 -15.96 -13.48
CA SER A 480 26.59 -15.36 -12.64
C SER A 480 26.10 -14.01 -12.12
N ARG A 481 26.81 -13.49 -11.10
CA ARG A 481 26.53 -12.15 -10.58
C ARG A 481 26.84 -11.05 -11.60
N ALA A 482 27.62 -11.31 -12.65
CA ALA A 482 28.00 -10.32 -13.63
C ALA A 482 26.96 -10.23 -14.75
N LEU A 483 26.50 -9.01 -15.04
CA LEU A 483 25.81 -8.67 -16.28
C LEU A 483 26.68 -7.65 -16.99
N TYR A 484 27.05 -7.94 -18.24
CA TYR A 484 27.84 -7.04 -19.06
C TYR A 484 26.92 -6.31 -20.04
N ARG A 485 27.11 -5.00 -20.18
CA ARG A 485 26.46 -4.15 -21.19
C ARG A 485 27.56 -3.48 -21.99
N ASN A 486 27.63 -3.79 -23.29
CA ASN A 486 28.67 -3.29 -24.20
C ASN A 486 30.09 -3.47 -23.63
N GLY A 487 30.36 -4.63 -23.01
CA GLY A 487 31.65 -4.96 -22.38
C GLY A 487 31.88 -4.41 -20.97
N VAL A 488 30.97 -3.62 -20.41
CA VAL A 488 31.08 -3.08 -19.03
C VAL A 488 30.25 -3.91 -18.05
N GLU A 489 30.84 -4.36 -16.94
CA GLU A 489 30.09 -5.04 -15.86
C GLU A 489 29.17 -4.05 -15.14
N VAL A 490 27.86 -4.16 -15.34
CA VAL A 490 26.87 -3.24 -14.78
C VAL A 490 26.19 -3.75 -13.51
N SER A 491 26.32 -5.04 -13.17
CA SER A 491 25.58 -5.64 -12.05
C SER A 491 25.95 -5.11 -10.67
N ARG A 492 27.13 -4.47 -10.53
CA ARG A 492 27.56 -3.78 -9.30
C ARG A 492 27.15 -2.32 -9.25
N LEU A 493 26.60 -1.80 -10.34
CA LEU A 493 26.22 -0.40 -10.46
C LEU A 493 24.75 -0.21 -10.07
N GLN A 494 24.51 0.87 -9.35
CA GLN A 494 23.21 1.36 -8.97
C GLN A 494 22.92 2.67 -9.70
N ASN A 495 21.67 2.81 -10.11
CA ASN A 495 21.10 4.00 -10.68
C ASN A 495 20.21 4.64 -9.62
N VAL A 496 20.54 5.84 -9.16
CA VAL A 496 19.82 6.54 -8.11
C VAL A 496 19.07 7.70 -8.73
N VAL A 497 17.74 7.67 -8.62
CA VAL A 497 16.87 8.72 -9.15
C VAL A 497 16.49 9.66 -8.00
N TYR A 498 16.74 10.95 -8.23
CA TYR A 498 16.30 12.04 -7.38
C TYR A 498 15.25 12.87 -8.09
N ARG A 499 14.34 13.47 -7.31
CA ARG A 499 13.35 14.43 -7.82
C ARG A 499 13.38 15.71 -7.01
N GLN A 500 13.10 16.81 -7.66
CA GLN A 500 12.87 18.10 -7.02
C GLN A 500 11.53 18.65 -7.49
N SER A 501 10.66 18.96 -6.53
CA SER A 501 9.45 19.73 -6.82
C SER A 501 9.84 21.15 -7.20
N MET A 502 9.08 21.77 -8.10
CA MET A 502 9.27 23.18 -8.47
C MET A 502 9.22 24.14 -7.28
N ARG A 503 8.48 23.78 -6.22
CA ARG A 503 8.42 24.54 -4.96
C ARG A 503 9.55 24.23 -3.99
N GLY A 504 10.24 23.11 -4.18
CA GLY A 504 11.30 22.62 -3.30
C GLY A 504 12.67 23.13 -3.74
N ASN A 505 13.57 23.35 -2.79
CA ASN A 505 14.92 23.82 -3.06
C ASN A 505 15.93 22.68 -3.21
N ASP A 506 15.58 21.48 -2.73
CA ASP A 506 16.47 20.34 -2.65
C ASP A 506 15.94 19.16 -3.46
N PHE A 507 16.88 18.38 -4.02
CA PHE A 507 16.58 17.09 -4.64
C PHE A 507 16.37 16.04 -3.55
N SER A 508 15.25 15.34 -3.63
CA SER A 508 14.84 14.24 -2.75
C SER A 508 15.12 12.89 -3.40
N LEU A 509 15.61 11.92 -2.61
CA LEU A 509 15.78 10.54 -3.08
C LEU A 509 14.42 9.91 -3.44
N VAL A 510 14.26 9.41 -4.67
CA VAL A 510 13.07 8.65 -5.08
C VAL A 510 13.31 7.17 -4.89
N LYS A 511 14.34 6.63 -5.57
CA LYS A 511 14.65 5.20 -5.54
C LYS A 511 16.10 4.94 -5.96
N ARG A 512 16.69 3.92 -5.34
CA ARG A 512 17.90 3.24 -5.83
C ARG A 512 17.47 2.02 -6.65
N ASN A 513 17.81 2.02 -7.92
CA ASN A 513 17.54 0.97 -8.89
C ASN A 513 18.81 0.19 -9.20
N THR A 514 18.64 -1.09 -9.51
CA THR A 514 19.74 -1.91 -9.99
C THR A 514 19.95 -1.66 -11.48
N SER A 515 21.08 -2.09 -12.02
CA SER A 515 21.33 -1.96 -13.45
C SER A 515 20.56 -2.96 -14.33
N TYR A 516 19.77 -3.86 -13.72
CA TYR A 516 18.77 -4.65 -14.42
C TYR A 516 17.53 -3.82 -14.79
N ASP A 517 17.32 -2.67 -14.14
CA ASP A 517 16.26 -1.73 -14.47
C ASP A 517 16.75 -0.71 -15.51
N ASN A 518 15.86 -0.33 -16.43
CA ASN A 518 16.15 0.67 -17.44
C ASN A 518 15.29 1.95 -17.32
N ASN A 519 14.27 1.91 -16.46
CA ASN A 519 13.36 3.01 -16.22
C ASN A 519 12.75 2.96 -14.81
N LEU A 520 12.15 4.07 -14.39
CA LEU A 520 11.38 4.20 -13.16
C LEU A 520 10.11 5.01 -13.42
N ASP A 521 8.96 4.41 -13.16
CA ASP A 521 7.70 5.15 -13.05
C ASP A 521 7.60 5.84 -11.69
N VAL A 522 7.46 7.16 -11.71
CA VAL A 522 7.34 8.02 -10.53
C VAL A 522 5.92 8.57 -10.44
N VAL A 523 5.27 8.32 -9.31
CA VAL A 523 3.90 8.80 -9.04
C VAL A 523 3.90 10.29 -8.70
N ASN A 524 3.01 11.02 -9.35
CA ASN A 524 2.79 12.46 -9.27
C ASN A 524 1.30 12.78 -9.50
N SER A 525 0.45 12.22 -8.64
CA SER A 525 -1.01 12.35 -8.72
C SER A 525 -1.50 13.75 -8.31
N TYR A 526 -2.74 14.08 -8.68
CA TYR A 526 -3.43 15.23 -8.11
C TYR A 526 -3.60 15.07 -6.59
N PRO A 527 -3.47 16.15 -5.79
CA PRO A 527 -3.80 16.10 -4.36
C PRO A 527 -5.26 15.71 -4.16
N ALA A 528 -5.49 14.56 -3.52
CA ALA A 528 -6.83 14.09 -3.14
C ALA A 528 -7.26 14.64 -1.77
N SER A 529 -6.30 14.70 -0.84
CA SER A 529 -6.47 15.28 0.48
C SER A 529 -5.49 16.43 0.70
N ILE A 530 -5.81 17.27 1.68
CA ILE A 530 -4.94 18.34 2.16
C ILE A 530 -4.57 17.99 3.60
N THR A 531 -3.26 17.91 3.86
CA THR A 531 -2.74 17.71 5.21
C THR A 531 -2.44 19.06 5.85
N LYS A 532 -2.93 19.29 7.08
CA LYS A 532 -2.64 20.50 7.86
C LYS A 532 -2.35 20.16 9.31
N LEU A 533 -1.52 20.97 9.95
CA LEU A 533 -1.41 20.97 11.40
C LEU A 533 -2.74 21.43 12.02
N VAL A 534 -3.19 20.73 13.06
CA VAL A 534 -4.31 21.17 13.89
C VAL A 534 -3.81 22.22 14.86
N ASN A 535 -4.30 23.45 14.71
CA ASN A 535 -3.94 24.55 15.60
C ASN A 535 -4.68 24.43 16.94
N GLY A 536 -5.90 23.92 16.95
CA GLY A 536 -6.65 23.73 18.18
C GLY A 536 -8.06 23.22 17.95
N PHE A 537 -8.86 23.21 19.02
CA PHE A 537 -10.24 22.76 19.00
C PHE A 537 -11.13 23.79 19.69
N ARG A 538 -12.28 24.08 19.08
CA ARG A 538 -13.29 25.00 19.61
C ARG A 538 -14.61 24.27 19.77
N TYR A 539 -15.27 24.45 20.91
CA TYR A 539 -16.57 23.86 21.19
C TYR A 539 -17.38 24.71 22.17
N VAL A 540 -18.68 24.41 22.29
CA VAL A 540 -19.56 25.03 23.28
C VAL A 540 -19.72 24.13 24.50
N GLU A 541 -19.61 24.73 25.68
CA GLU A 541 -19.81 24.09 26.97
C GLU A 541 -20.73 24.97 27.83
N GLY A 542 -22.00 24.56 27.96
CA GLY A 542 -23.04 25.40 28.58
C GLY A 542 -23.21 26.72 27.82
N ASP A 543 -23.05 27.84 28.53
CA ASP A 543 -23.12 29.21 27.99
C ASP A 543 -21.74 29.80 27.63
N SER A 544 -20.70 28.96 27.63
CA SER A 544 -19.33 29.36 27.32
C SER A 544 -18.85 28.80 25.98
N LEU A 545 -18.12 29.64 25.26
CA LEU A 545 -17.32 29.23 24.12
C LEU A 545 -15.91 28.90 24.60
N VAL A 546 -15.44 27.69 24.30
CA VAL A 546 -14.14 27.18 24.76
C VAL A 546 -13.24 26.96 23.55
N THR A 547 -11.96 27.28 23.70
CA THR A 547 -10.90 26.87 22.77
C THR A 547 -9.74 26.26 23.54
N ILE A 548 -9.24 25.12 23.06
CA ILE A 548 -7.97 24.54 23.51
C ILE A 548 -6.98 24.63 22.36
N MET A 549 -5.86 25.29 22.61
CA MET A 549 -4.82 25.59 21.62
C MET A 549 -3.48 25.69 22.36
N ASN A 550 -2.40 25.13 21.79
CA ASN A 550 -1.06 25.14 22.39
C ASN A 550 -1.01 24.64 23.85
N GLY A 551 -1.85 23.67 24.21
CA GLY A 551 -1.94 23.13 25.57
C GLY A 551 -2.76 23.99 26.55
N GLU A 552 -3.17 25.20 26.16
CA GLU A 552 -3.92 26.13 27.01
C GLU A 552 -5.42 26.09 26.71
N ARG A 553 -6.24 26.25 27.76
CA ARG A 553 -7.70 26.33 27.66
C ARG A 553 -8.16 27.76 27.92
N VAL A 554 -8.76 28.38 26.90
CA VAL A 554 -9.37 29.70 27.00
C VAL A 554 -10.89 29.57 26.85
N ALA A 555 -11.64 30.29 27.68
CA ALA A 555 -13.09 30.29 27.63
C ALA A 555 -13.64 31.72 27.79
N ARG A 556 -14.66 32.05 27.01
CA ARG A 556 -15.44 33.29 27.14
C ARG A 556 -16.93 33.02 27.07
N LYS A 557 -17.75 33.97 27.53
CA LYS A 557 -19.21 33.86 27.40
C LYS A 557 -19.62 33.91 25.93
N LEU A 558 -20.65 33.14 25.57
CA LEU A 558 -21.24 33.19 24.24
C LEU A 558 -21.86 34.56 23.96
N GLU A 559 -21.55 35.11 22.78
CA GLU A 559 -22.07 36.37 22.28
C GLU A 559 -23.09 36.14 21.16
N LYS A 560 -23.91 37.16 20.88
CA LYS A 560 -24.93 37.08 19.84
C LYS A 560 -24.26 37.04 18.45
N GLY A 561 -24.40 35.90 17.76
CA GLY A 561 -23.78 35.67 16.45
C GLY A 561 -22.65 34.62 16.48
N ASP A 562 -22.23 34.17 17.65
CA ASP A 562 -21.27 33.07 17.77
C ASP A 562 -21.82 31.78 17.15
N ASP A 563 -20.99 31.13 16.33
CA ASP A 563 -21.29 29.79 15.84
C ASP A 563 -21.26 28.80 17.02
N ARG A 564 -22.31 28.00 17.20
CA ARG A 564 -22.43 27.06 18.32
C ARG A 564 -21.90 25.66 18.03
N GLY A 565 -21.29 25.46 16.87
CA GLY A 565 -20.75 24.19 16.44
C GLY A 565 -19.36 23.90 17.02
N ASP A 566 -19.07 22.62 17.15
CA ASP A 566 -17.75 22.13 17.51
C ASP A 566 -16.86 22.00 16.26
N TYR A 567 -15.62 22.47 16.34
CA TYR A 567 -14.70 22.51 15.21
C TYR A 567 -13.27 22.19 15.62
N THR A 568 -12.57 21.49 14.75
CA THR A 568 -11.11 21.50 14.67
C THR A 568 -10.68 22.74 13.90
N LEU A 569 -9.70 23.47 14.42
CA LEU A 569 -9.18 24.69 13.83
C LEU A 569 -7.89 24.38 13.06
N VAL A 570 -7.88 24.68 11.77
CA VAL A 570 -6.67 24.66 10.94
C VAL A 570 -6.49 26.00 10.23
N SER A 571 -5.26 26.31 9.83
CA SER A 571 -4.97 27.50 9.03
C SER A 571 -5.89 27.61 7.80
N SER A 572 -6.43 28.80 7.56
CA SER A 572 -7.24 29.11 6.36
C SER A 572 -6.38 29.43 5.13
N SER A 573 -5.07 29.63 5.30
CA SER A 573 -4.13 29.95 4.22
C SER A 573 -3.79 28.72 3.38
N ILE A 574 -3.71 28.86 2.07
CA ILE A 574 -3.30 27.79 1.16
C ILE A 574 -2.29 28.32 0.14
N ASP A 575 -1.29 27.52 -0.18
CA ASP A 575 -0.38 27.80 -1.29
C ASP A 575 -1.17 27.97 -2.59
N LEU A 576 -0.91 29.06 -3.31
CA LEU A 576 -1.56 29.34 -4.58
C LEU A 576 -0.66 28.97 -5.77
N VAL A 577 0.52 29.59 -5.86
CA VAL A 577 1.41 29.48 -7.04
C VAL A 577 2.86 29.73 -6.63
N PHE A 578 3.81 29.07 -7.30
CA PHE A 578 5.22 29.38 -7.17
C PHE A 578 5.65 30.50 -8.13
N ASP A 579 6.21 31.57 -7.59
CA ASP A 579 6.79 32.65 -8.39
C ASP A 579 8.25 32.31 -8.73
N LYS A 580 8.53 32.11 -10.03
CA LYS A 580 9.84 31.64 -10.49
C LYS A 580 10.94 32.68 -10.30
N ASP A 581 10.62 33.96 -10.46
CA ASP A 581 11.61 35.04 -10.38
C ASP A 581 12.00 35.33 -8.93
N ALA A 582 11.01 35.33 -8.03
CA ALA A 582 11.21 35.50 -6.60
C ALA A 582 11.59 34.20 -5.87
N LYS A 583 11.51 33.03 -6.53
CA LYS A 583 11.75 31.69 -5.97
C LYS A 583 10.99 31.45 -4.66
N THR A 584 9.71 31.85 -4.63
CA THR A 584 8.88 31.84 -3.42
C THR A 584 7.47 31.33 -3.74
N THR A 585 6.86 30.63 -2.79
CA THR A 585 5.47 30.21 -2.90
C THR A 585 4.55 31.31 -2.37
N LEU A 586 3.68 31.82 -3.22
CA LEU A 586 2.65 32.78 -2.84
C LEU A 586 1.44 32.03 -2.29
N SER A 587 0.86 32.54 -1.22
CA SER A 587 -0.29 31.92 -0.53
C SER A 587 -1.48 32.88 -0.45
N THR A 588 -2.67 32.33 -0.27
CA THR A 588 -3.90 33.12 -0.10
C THR A 588 -4.87 32.42 0.85
N SER A 589 -5.77 33.16 1.48
CA SER A 589 -6.83 32.55 2.29
C SER A 589 -7.90 31.90 1.41
N ILE A 590 -8.47 30.79 1.89
CA ILE A 590 -9.69 30.22 1.32
C ILE A 590 -10.89 31.17 1.49
N PHE A 591 -10.85 32.07 2.47
CA PHE A 591 -11.88 33.08 2.71
C PHE A 591 -11.52 34.41 2.02
N ALA A 592 -12.41 34.89 1.16
CA ALA A 592 -12.14 36.03 0.28
C ALA A 592 -11.90 37.34 1.03
N ASP A 593 -12.60 37.55 2.15
CA ASP A 593 -12.50 38.72 3.00
C ASP A 593 -11.22 38.75 3.85
N GLU A 594 -10.66 37.59 4.17
CA GLU A 594 -9.38 37.49 4.88
C GLU A 594 -8.17 37.64 3.95
N ALA A 595 -8.30 37.18 2.70
CA ALA A 595 -7.19 37.13 1.76
C ALA A 595 -6.51 38.48 1.49
N ALA A 596 -7.28 39.57 1.36
CA ALA A 596 -6.72 40.91 1.14
C ALA A 596 -5.98 41.43 2.38
N ASN A 597 -6.46 41.11 3.57
CA ASN A 597 -5.83 41.51 4.82
C ASN A 597 -4.55 40.71 5.07
N GLU A 598 -4.56 39.40 4.80
CA GLU A 598 -3.37 38.54 4.87
C GLU A 598 -2.29 38.99 3.88
N ALA A 599 -2.67 39.33 2.65
CA ALA A 599 -1.73 39.86 1.65
C ALA A 599 -1.08 41.16 2.13
N LYS A 600 -1.87 42.11 2.67
CA LYS A 600 -1.35 43.37 3.25
C LYS A 600 -0.41 43.12 4.42
N LYS A 601 -0.79 42.25 5.37
CA LYS A 601 0.04 41.87 6.52
C LYS A 601 1.36 41.21 6.08
N THR A 602 1.30 40.39 5.03
CA THR A 602 2.50 39.74 4.46
C THR A 602 3.44 40.76 3.83
N ILE A 603 2.92 41.67 3.00
CA ILE A 603 3.70 42.74 2.39
C ILE A 603 4.33 43.64 3.47
N GLY A 604 3.55 44.09 4.45
CA GLY A 604 4.06 44.95 5.53
C GLY A 604 5.21 44.28 6.30
N ARG A 605 5.08 43.01 6.67
CA ARG A 605 6.14 42.24 7.34
C ARG A 605 7.41 42.10 6.47
N LEU A 606 7.25 41.90 5.17
CA LEU A 606 8.39 41.81 4.25
C LEU A 606 9.08 43.18 4.10
N GLU A 607 8.32 44.27 4.05
CA GLU A 607 8.84 45.64 4.01
C GLU A 607 9.56 46.03 5.31
N GLU A 608 9.03 45.65 6.47
CA GLU A 608 9.70 45.80 7.77
C GLU A 608 11.01 45.01 7.84
N ARG A 609 11.02 43.77 7.32
CA ARG A 609 12.26 42.98 7.21
C ARG A 609 13.25 43.63 6.25
N LEU A 610 12.79 44.21 5.15
CA LEU A 610 13.63 44.89 4.18
C LEU A 610 14.27 46.14 4.79
N SER A 611 13.50 46.95 5.51
CA SER A 611 14.01 48.14 6.19
C SER A 611 15.04 47.77 7.27
N ALA A 612 14.78 46.73 8.05
CA ALA A 612 15.74 46.20 9.03
C ALA A 612 17.05 45.72 8.37
N MET A 613 16.98 44.96 7.28
CA MET A 613 18.17 44.50 6.54
C MET A 613 18.92 45.66 5.88
N MET A 614 18.22 46.67 5.35
CA MET A 614 18.85 47.86 4.79
C MET A 614 19.57 48.69 5.86
N ALA A 615 19.01 48.82 7.06
CA ALA A 615 19.67 49.46 8.19
C ALA A 615 20.94 48.69 8.61
N GLN A 616 20.83 47.35 8.70
CA GLN A 616 21.96 46.47 9.02
C GLN A 616 23.08 46.52 7.96
N LYS A 617 22.73 46.69 6.67
CA LYS A 617 23.70 46.91 5.58
C LYS A 617 24.57 48.13 5.83
N ALA A 618 23.99 49.22 6.35
CA ALA A 618 24.71 50.46 6.61
C ALA A 618 25.74 50.32 7.74
N GLU A 619 25.48 49.45 8.71
CA GLU A 619 26.38 49.14 9.83
C GLU A 619 27.47 48.11 9.46
N LEU A 620 27.20 47.23 8.49
CA LEU A 620 28.07 46.13 8.06
C LEU A 620 29.01 46.46 6.89
N ALA A 621 29.18 47.73 6.54
CA ALA A 621 30.04 48.18 5.44
C ALA A 621 31.54 47.76 5.58
N ALA A 622 31.94 47.22 6.73
CA ALA A 622 33.28 46.69 7.02
C ALA A 622 33.45 45.16 6.79
N MET A 623 32.41 44.46 6.32
CA MET A 623 32.49 43.01 6.03
C MET A 623 33.36 42.69 4.80
N PRO A 624 33.91 41.46 4.69
CA PRO A 624 34.60 41.00 3.48
C PRO A 624 33.71 41.13 2.24
N PRO A 625 34.25 41.47 1.05
CA PRO A 625 33.46 41.69 -0.18
C PRO A 625 32.50 40.55 -0.53
N ALA A 626 32.90 39.30 -0.28
CA ALA A 626 32.07 38.12 -0.51
C ALA A 626 30.84 38.05 0.43
N ALA A 627 31.01 38.44 1.70
CA ALA A 627 29.91 38.46 2.67
C ALA A 627 28.93 39.60 2.38
N LEU A 628 29.45 40.77 1.96
CA LEU A 628 28.61 41.89 1.51
C LEU A 628 27.78 41.52 0.27
N ALA A 629 28.39 40.85 -0.72
CA ALA A 629 27.69 40.39 -1.92
C ALA A 629 26.55 39.39 -1.60
N GLN A 630 26.78 38.44 -0.69
CA GLN A 630 25.72 37.52 -0.22
C GLN A 630 24.59 38.28 0.48
N PHE A 631 24.91 39.28 1.31
CA PHE A 631 23.92 40.08 2.00
C PHE A 631 23.08 40.94 1.02
N GLU A 632 23.72 41.50 0.00
CA GLU A 632 23.04 42.22 -1.09
C GLU A 632 22.12 41.30 -1.90
N GLU A 633 22.53 40.07 -2.16
CA GLU A 633 21.69 39.08 -2.83
C GLU A 633 20.45 38.75 -1.98
N GLN A 634 20.58 38.63 -0.66
CA GLN A 634 19.43 38.42 0.23
C GLN A 634 18.45 39.60 0.18
N ILE A 635 18.94 40.84 0.15
CA ILE A 635 18.11 42.04 -0.02
C ILE A 635 17.38 42.01 -1.36
N ALA A 636 18.09 41.69 -2.45
CA ALA A 636 17.50 41.60 -3.79
C ALA A 636 16.41 40.51 -3.85
N ASN A 637 16.64 39.34 -3.23
CA ASN A 637 15.65 38.27 -3.13
C ASN A 637 14.41 38.70 -2.33
N LEU A 638 14.61 39.45 -1.24
CA LEU A 638 13.51 39.98 -0.44
C LEU A 638 12.68 41.02 -1.23
N GLN A 639 13.33 41.90 -1.99
CA GLN A 639 12.66 42.84 -2.89
C GLN A 639 11.82 42.11 -3.95
N LYS A 640 12.38 41.09 -4.60
CA LYS A 640 11.63 40.26 -5.56
C LYS A 640 10.41 39.60 -4.91
N ASN A 641 10.54 39.10 -3.68
CA ASN A 641 9.43 38.52 -2.92
C ASN A 641 8.33 39.55 -2.63
N ILE A 642 8.68 40.80 -2.29
CA ILE A 642 7.72 41.90 -2.13
C ILE A 642 7.00 42.18 -3.44
N THR A 643 7.72 42.30 -4.55
CA THR A 643 7.15 42.51 -5.89
C THR A 643 6.19 41.38 -6.27
N ALA A 644 6.58 40.13 -6.07
CA ALA A 644 5.73 38.97 -6.34
C ALA A 644 4.42 39.02 -5.54
N ASN A 645 4.46 39.40 -4.25
CA ASN A 645 3.25 39.55 -3.43
C ASN A 645 2.38 40.74 -3.86
N LYS A 646 2.93 41.77 -4.52
CA LYS A 646 2.20 42.95 -5.00
C LYS A 646 1.60 42.78 -6.40
N GLU A 647 2.32 42.10 -7.30
CA GLU A 647 2.07 42.18 -8.74
C GLU A 647 1.70 40.83 -9.39
N ASN A 648 1.84 39.70 -8.68
CA ASN A 648 1.56 38.40 -9.26
C ASN A 648 0.08 38.29 -9.70
N LYS A 649 -0.12 38.02 -10.98
CA LYS A 649 -1.43 38.05 -11.64
C LYS A 649 -2.41 37.05 -11.05
N ASP A 650 -1.94 35.85 -10.71
CA ASP A 650 -2.80 34.80 -10.15
C ASP A 650 -3.20 35.13 -8.72
N LEU A 651 -2.29 35.67 -7.91
CA LEU A 651 -2.60 36.13 -6.54
C LEU A 651 -3.61 37.27 -6.55
N LEU A 652 -3.38 38.31 -7.36
CA LEU A 652 -4.30 39.44 -7.50
C LEU A 652 -5.68 38.99 -8.00
N LYS A 653 -5.71 38.10 -9.01
CA LYS A 653 -6.95 37.54 -9.53
C LYS A 653 -7.67 36.70 -8.48
N ALA A 654 -6.98 35.80 -7.77
CA ALA A 654 -7.57 35.04 -6.68
C ALA A 654 -8.22 36.00 -5.68
N ASN A 655 -7.48 36.99 -5.18
CA ASN A 655 -7.93 37.94 -4.16
C ASN A 655 -9.09 38.85 -4.62
N SER A 656 -9.25 39.07 -5.94
CA SER A 656 -10.39 39.83 -6.49
C SER A 656 -11.72 39.06 -6.50
N ILE A 657 -11.69 37.72 -6.48
CA ILE A 657 -12.90 36.89 -6.58
C ILE A 657 -13.57 36.79 -5.21
N LYS A 658 -14.74 37.44 -5.08
CA LYS A 658 -15.56 37.43 -3.85
C LYS A 658 -16.38 36.15 -3.66
N GLY A 659 -16.88 35.56 -4.75
CA GLY A 659 -17.75 34.38 -4.69
C GLY A 659 -16.99 33.12 -4.31
N HIS A 660 -17.31 32.50 -3.17
CA HIS A 660 -16.58 31.35 -2.61
C HIS A 660 -16.36 30.20 -3.61
N ARG A 661 -17.42 29.70 -4.27
CA ARG A 661 -17.31 28.60 -5.23
C ARG A 661 -16.45 28.96 -6.45
N ALA A 662 -16.60 30.17 -6.98
CA ALA A 662 -15.82 30.65 -8.11
C ALA A 662 -14.34 30.83 -7.74
N ARG A 663 -14.08 31.37 -6.54
CA ARG A 663 -12.74 31.52 -5.97
C ARG A 663 -12.06 30.17 -5.86
N MET A 664 -12.71 29.18 -5.23
CA MET A 664 -12.11 27.86 -5.03
C MET A 664 -11.85 27.12 -6.34
N ARG A 665 -12.73 27.24 -7.34
CA ARG A 665 -12.46 26.69 -8.68
C ARG A 665 -11.22 27.33 -9.33
N PHE A 666 -11.07 28.65 -9.19
CA PHE A 666 -9.89 29.35 -9.69
C PHE A 666 -8.62 28.92 -8.96
N ILE A 667 -8.63 28.92 -7.62
CA ILE A 667 -7.48 28.45 -6.82
C ILE A 667 -7.11 27.02 -7.20
N ALA A 668 -8.08 26.10 -7.29
CA ALA A 668 -7.85 24.73 -7.73
C ALA A 668 -7.20 24.66 -9.13
N SER A 669 -7.68 25.46 -10.09
CA SER A 669 -7.14 25.48 -11.46
C SER A 669 -5.70 25.96 -11.57
N VAL A 670 -5.22 26.76 -10.61
CA VAL A 670 -3.85 27.27 -10.56
C VAL A 670 -2.98 26.37 -9.70
N ARG A 671 -3.40 26.13 -8.45
CA ARG A 671 -2.64 25.42 -7.42
C ARG A 671 -2.35 23.97 -7.81
N GLU A 672 -3.34 23.26 -8.32
CA GLU A 672 -3.23 21.81 -8.49
C GLU A 672 -2.20 21.43 -9.56
N PRO A 673 -2.21 22.03 -10.78
CA PRO A 673 -1.13 21.81 -11.74
C PRO A 673 0.23 22.28 -11.22
N ASP A 674 0.30 23.46 -10.58
CA ASP A 674 1.55 24.05 -10.07
C ASP A 674 2.26 23.12 -9.08
N SER A 675 1.52 22.47 -8.17
CA SER A 675 2.10 21.55 -7.18
C SER A 675 2.72 20.28 -7.76
N ARG A 676 2.48 19.98 -9.04
CA ARG A 676 2.87 18.74 -9.70
C ARG A 676 4.09 18.90 -10.60
N TYR A 677 4.63 20.10 -10.78
CA TYR A 677 5.86 20.27 -11.56
C TYR A 677 7.05 19.65 -10.82
N GLN A 678 7.75 18.73 -11.49
CA GLN A 678 8.90 18.02 -10.96
C GLN A 678 10.04 18.02 -11.99
N THR A 679 11.27 18.15 -11.50
CA THR A 679 12.48 17.88 -12.28
C THR A 679 13.23 16.70 -11.66
N TYR A 680 14.15 16.10 -12.41
CA TYR A 680 14.83 14.87 -12.02
C TYR A 680 16.33 15.01 -12.19
N MET A 681 17.06 14.23 -11.41
CA MET A 681 18.49 14.05 -11.52
C MET A 681 18.79 12.58 -11.32
N MET A 682 19.79 12.07 -12.03
CA MET A 682 20.19 10.67 -11.94
C MET A 682 21.67 10.58 -11.56
N VAL A 683 21.97 9.61 -10.70
CA VAL A 683 23.34 9.37 -10.22
C VAL A 683 23.66 7.90 -10.43
N ARG A 684 24.82 7.61 -10.98
CA ARG A 684 25.31 6.24 -11.10
C ARG A 684 26.45 6.03 -10.12
N THR A 685 26.34 4.97 -9.32
CA THR A 685 27.32 4.66 -8.27
C THR A 685 27.57 3.16 -8.14
N ASP A 686 28.76 2.77 -7.68
CA ASP A 686 29.07 1.41 -7.22
C ASP A 686 28.70 1.17 -5.74
N GLY A 687 28.11 2.18 -5.08
CA GLY A 687 27.77 2.17 -3.66
C GLY A 687 28.99 2.30 -2.74
N LYS A 688 30.18 2.58 -3.28
CA LYS A 688 31.45 2.66 -2.57
C LYS A 688 32.26 3.89 -2.96
N GLY A 689 31.56 4.99 -3.26
CA GLY A 689 32.15 6.31 -3.55
C GLY A 689 32.57 6.54 -5.01
N ALA A 690 32.47 5.55 -5.91
CA ALA A 690 32.66 5.80 -7.34
C ALA A 690 31.35 6.34 -7.93
N ILE A 691 31.22 7.67 -8.03
CA ILE A 691 29.96 8.36 -8.34
C ILE A 691 30.09 9.22 -9.60
N THR A 692 29.08 9.16 -10.46
CA THR A 692 28.88 10.11 -11.57
C THR A 692 27.45 10.64 -11.59
N GLU A 693 27.31 11.96 -11.69
CA GLU A 693 26.00 12.64 -11.81
C GLU A 693 25.65 12.84 -13.29
N SER A 694 24.37 12.73 -13.62
CA SER A 694 23.83 13.11 -14.94
C SER A 694 24.02 14.60 -15.17
N VAL A 695 24.15 15.00 -16.44
CA VAL A 695 24.08 16.42 -16.82
C VAL A 695 22.73 16.99 -16.37
N PRO A 696 22.70 18.13 -15.64
CA PRO A 696 21.45 18.76 -15.22
C PRO A 696 20.57 19.07 -16.42
N ASP A 697 19.31 18.64 -16.35
CA ASP A 697 18.32 18.90 -17.39
C ASP A 697 17.83 20.35 -17.30
N LYS A 698 18.54 21.23 -17.98
CA LYS A 698 18.33 22.68 -17.96
C LYS A 698 18.10 23.23 -19.36
N ASN A 699 17.32 24.30 -19.45
CA ASN A 699 17.13 25.06 -20.67
C ASN A 699 18.32 26.01 -20.95
N ASP A 700 18.30 26.70 -22.09
CA ASP A 700 19.37 27.63 -22.51
C ASP A 700 19.61 28.80 -21.53
N LYS A 701 18.65 29.07 -20.63
CA LYS A 701 18.76 30.11 -19.58
C LYS A 701 19.37 29.58 -18.28
N GLY A 702 19.63 28.27 -18.19
CA GLY A 702 20.16 27.61 -17.00
C GLY A 702 19.11 27.21 -15.97
N ASP A 703 17.82 27.34 -16.28
CA ASP A 703 16.72 26.89 -15.42
C ASP A 703 16.40 25.41 -15.68
N TYR A 704 16.06 24.66 -14.63
CA TYR A 704 15.64 23.26 -14.77
C TYR A 704 14.38 23.11 -15.63
N ASN A 705 14.34 22.06 -16.44
CA ASN A 705 13.13 21.63 -17.11
C ASN A 705 12.23 20.88 -16.11
N TYR A 706 10.97 21.30 -16.03
CA TYR A 706 9.97 20.71 -15.14
C TYR A 706 8.89 20.02 -15.96
N TYR A 707 8.49 18.84 -15.48
CA TYR A 707 7.55 17.95 -16.13
C TYR A 707 6.30 17.74 -15.29
N ILE A 708 5.16 17.53 -15.96
CA ILE A 708 3.88 17.18 -15.34
C ILE A 708 3.27 15.99 -16.10
N PRO A 709 2.63 15.03 -15.40
CA PRO A 709 1.89 13.98 -16.06
C PRO A 709 0.59 14.53 -16.69
N ILE A 710 0.23 14.00 -17.85
CA ILE A 710 -0.94 14.44 -18.61
C ILE A 710 -1.98 13.32 -18.66
N SER A 711 -3.20 13.64 -18.23
CA SER A 711 -4.29 12.65 -18.21
C SER A 711 -4.67 12.20 -19.62
N ASN A 712 -4.63 10.89 -19.88
CA ASN A 712 -5.15 10.31 -21.09
C ASN A 712 -6.62 9.92 -20.90
N TRP A 713 -7.50 10.43 -21.76
CA TRP A 713 -8.93 10.14 -21.71
C TRP A 713 -9.26 8.68 -22.10
N PHE A 714 -8.36 8.00 -22.82
CA PHE A 714 -8.53 6.64 -23.32
C PHE A 714 -7.20 5.88 -23.32
N ASP A 715 -7.22 4.68 -22.75
CA ASP A 715 -6.12 3.71 -22.82
C ASP A 715 -6.11 3.06 -24.22
N LYS A 716 -5.10 3.41 -25.02
CA LYS A 716 -4.93 2.89 -26.39
C LYS A 716 -4.69 1.39 -26.42
N ASN A 717 -4.30 0.74 -25.32
CA ASN A 717 -4.18 -0.71 -25.25
C ASN A 717 -5.56 -1.40 -25.21
N LYS A 718 -6.65 -0.66 -24.95
CA LYS A 718 -8.01 -1.20 -24.86
C LYS A 718 -8.84 -1.09 -26.14
N TRP A 719 -8.24 -0.75 -27.28
CA TRP A 719 -8.94 -0.73 -28.58
C TRP A 719 -9.66 -2.05 -28.86
N THR A 720 -8.98 -3.18 -28.69
CA THR A 720 -9.55 -4.49 -28.97
C THR A 720 -10.69 -4.82 -28.02
N THR A 721 -10.54 -4.47 -26.73
CA THR A 721 -11.60 -4.60 -25.73
C THR A 721 -12.82 -3.74 -26.07
N LEU A 722 -12.61 -2.50 -26.54
CA LEU A 722 -13.69 -1.61 -26.95
C LEU A 722 -14.46 -2.19 -28.15
N PHE A 723 -13.78 -2.61 -29.21
CA PHE A 723 -14.42 -3.21 -30.38
C PHE A 723 -15.14 -4.52 -30.03
N ALA A 724 -14.51 -5.38 -29.22
CA ALA A 724 -15.13 -6.63 -28.75
C ALA A 724 -16.41 -6.35 -27.94
N SER A 725 -16.38 -5.34 -27.05
CA SER A 725 -17.53 -4.92 -26.24
C SER A 725 -18.66 -4.34 -27.10
N LEU A 726 -18.33 -3.54 -28.12
CA LEU A 726 -19.31 -3.00 -29.07
C LEU A 726 -19.95 -4.11 -29.91
N ILE A 727 -19.15 -5.05 -30.42
CA ILE A 727 -19.64 -6.21 -31.18
C ILE A 727 -20.58 -7.06 -30.31
N PHE A 728 -20.19 -7.32 -29.06
CA PHE A 728 -21.02 -8.05 -28.11
C PHE A 728 -22.32 -7.30 -27.79
N GLY A 729 -22.24 -6.01 -27.44
CA GLY A 729 -23.41 -5.18 -27.15
C GLY A 729 -24.38 -5.06 -28.32
N PHE A 730 -23.86 -4.91 -29.55
CA PHE A 730 -24.68 -4.90 -30.76
C PHE A 730 -25.32 -6.27 -31.04
N SER A 731 -24.60 -7.36 -30.78
CA SER A 731 -25.15 -8.72 -30.89
C SER A 731 -26.30 -8.93 -29.89
N VAL A 732 -26.12 -8.53 -28.62
CA VAL A 732 -27.18 -8.56 -27.60
C VAL A 732 -28.38 -7.74 -28.06
N PHE A 733 -28.17 -6.50 -28.52
CA PHE A 733 -29.24 -5.64 -29.03
C PHE A 733 -30.04 -6.31 -30.17
N ILE A 734 -29.35 -6.88 -31.18
CA ILE A 734 -29.98 -7.59 -32.29
C ILE A 734 -30.81 -8.78 -31.79
N PHE A 735 -30.22 -9.68 -31.01
CA PHE A 735 -30.92 -10.92 -30.60
C PHE A 735 -32.08 -10.65 -29.65
N VAL A 736 -31.95 -9.68 -28.73
CA VAL A 736 -33.07 -9.25 -27.89
C VAL A 736 -34.19 -8.64 -28.73
N PHE A 737 -33.86 -7.83 -29.74
CA PHE A 737 -34.85 -7.25 -30.64
C PHE A 737 -35.56 -8.32 -31.48
N LEU A 738 -34.84 -9.33 -31.98
CA LEU A 738 -35.42 -10.45 -32.71
C LEU A 738 -36.33 -11.31 -31.80
N ALA A 739 -35.92 -11.56 -30.56
CA ALA A 739 -36.74 -12.29 -29.58
C ALA A 739 -38.02 -11.51 -29.23
N LYS A 740 -37.93 -10.19 -29.02
CA LYS A 740 -39.10 -9.32 -28.77
C LYS A 740 -40.08 -9.28 -29.94
N ARG A 741 -39.60 -9.43 -31.17
CA ARG A 741 -40.42 -9.57 -32.39
C ARG A 741 -41.04 -10.97 -32.56
N GLY A 742 -40.90 -11.85 -31.57
CA GLY A 742 -41.52 -13.18 -31.57
C GLY A 742 -40.77 -14.23 -32.40
N LYS A 743 -39.53 -13.96 -32.85
CA LYS A 743 -38.72 -15.01 -33.50
C LYS A 743 -38.31 -16.06 -32.47
N SER A 744 -38.55 -17.33 -32.78
CA SER A 744 -38.13 -18.45 -31.96
C SER A 744 -36.62 -18.65 -32.02
N LEU A 745 -35.91 -18.24 -30.96
CA LEU A 745 -34.49 -18.49 -30.81
C LEU A 745 -34.28 -19.89 -30.23
N TYR A 746 -33.54 -20.75 -30.94
CA TYR A 746 -33.17 -22.07 -30.44
C TYR A 746 -32.15 -21.97 -29.29
N ILE A 747 -32.46 -22.62 -28.18
CA ILE A 747 -31.58 -22.88 -27.03
C ILE A 747 -31.37 -24.38 -26.90
N ARG A 748 -30.12 -24.81 -26.66
CA ARG A 748 -29.79 -26.20 -26.37
C ARG A 748 -30.44 -26.63 -25.02
N PRO A 749 -31.12 -27.78 -24.95
CA PRO A 749 -31.60 -28.34 -23.69
C PRO A 749 -30.45 -28.57 -22.68
N ILE A 750 -30.68 -28.23 -21.41
CA ILE A 750 -29.71 -28.41 -20.33
C ILE A 750 -30.18 -29.56 -19.46
N ALA A 751 -29.40 -30.65 -19.41
CA ALA A 751 -29.80 -31.90 -18.75
C ALA A 751 -30.16 -31.68 -17.27
N GLY A 752 -29.34 -30.91 -16.53
CA GLY A 752 -29.59 -30.64 -15.11
C GLY A 752 -30.88 -29.90 -14.81
N LEU A 753 -31.47 -29.16 -15.77
CA LEU A 753 -32.76 -28.47 -15.57
C LEU A 753 -33.96 -29.40 -15.74
N HIS A 754 -33.90 -30.35 -16.68
CA HIS A 754 -34.96 -31.35 -16.85
C HIS A 754 -35.07 -32.26 -15.62
N GLU A 755 -33.96 -32.49 -14.94
CA GLU A 755 -33.91 -33.38 -13.77
C GLU A 755 -34.42 -32.72 -12.49
N ILE A 756 -34.59 -31.39 -12.48
CA ILE A 756 -35.24 -30.69 -11.36
C ILE A 756 -36.66 -31.22 -11.16
N ASP A 757 -37.46 -31.32 -12.24
CA ASP A 757 -38.83 -31.82 -12.15
C ASP A 757 -38.88 -33.28 -11.67
N ASN A 758 -37.98 -34.13 -12.16
CA ASN A 758 -37.87 -35.53 -11.72
C ASN A 758 -37.48 -35.64 -10.24
N ALA A 759 -36.49 -34.85 -9.81
CA ALA A 759 -35.99 -34.86 -8.43
C ALA A 759 -37.05 -34.35 -7.43
N ILE A 760 -37.87 -33.39 -7.84
CA ILE A 760 -39.03 -32.94 -7.05
C ILE A 760 -40.08 -34.05 -6.99
N GLY A 761 -40.44 -34.66 -8.12
CA GLY A 761 -41.39 -35.77 -8.18
C GLY A 761 -41.03 -36.93 -7.25
N ARG A 762 -39.74 -37.31 -7.22
CA ARG A 762 -39.26 -38.36 -6.29
C ARG A 762 -39.36 -37.96 -4.82
N ALA A 763 -39.05 -36.70 -4.49
CA ALA A 763 -39.20 -36.22 -3.11
C ALA A 763 -40.66 -36.29 -2.65
N THR A 764 -41.59 -35.94 -3.56
CA THR A 764 -43.03 -36.10 -3.35
C THR A 764 -43.43 -37.55 -3.14
N GLU A 765 -43.00 -38.46 -4.03
CA GLU A 765 -43.28 -39.91 -3.93
C GLU A 765 -42.76 -40.52 -2.62
N MET A 766 -41.62 -40.04 -2.13
CA MET A 766 -41.01 -40.49 -0.87
C MET A 766 -41.61 -39.84 0.38
N GLY A 767 -42.44 -38.79 0.25
CA GLY A 767 -42.98 -38.02 1.37
C GLY A 767 -41.89 -37.38 2.26
N ARG A 768 -40.71 -37.09 1.69
CA ARG A 768 -39.52 -36.58 2.39
C ARG A 768 -39.18 -35.17 1.89
N PRO A 769 -38.62 -34.29 2.75
CA PRO A 769 -38.39 -32.90 2.39
C PRO A 769 -37.26 -32.73 1.36
N MET A 770 -37.29 -31.59 0.68
CA MET A 770 -36.23 -31.10 -0.20
C MET A 770 -35.42 -30.00 0.48
N LEU A 771 -34.11 -30.00 0.26
CA LEU A 771 -33.21 -28.94 0.71
C LEU A 771 -32.74 -28.11 -0.47
N TYR A 772 -32.69 -26.80 -0.28
CA TYR A 772 -32.15 -25.86 -1.27
C TYR A 772 -31.08 -24.99 -0.63
N SER A 773 -29.87 -25.02 -1.20
CA SER A 773 -28.74 -24.18 -0.79
C SER A 773 -28.36 -23.24 -1.91
N MET A 774 -28.24 -21.95 -1.57
CA MET A 774 -27.72 -20.90 -2.47
C MET A 774 -26.18 -20.78 -2.44
N GLY A 775 -25.52 -21.61 -1.63
CA GLY A 775 -24.10 -21.51 -1.33
C GLY A 775 -23.78 -20.37 -0.35
N ASN A 776 -22.53 -19.92 -0.36
CA ASN A 776 -22.00 -18.92 0.58
C ASN A 776 -21.90 -17.49 -0.01
N GLY A 777 -22.38 -17.30 -1.25
CA GLY A 777 -22.38 -16.01 -1.93
C GLY A 777 -23.37 -14.99 -1.32
N GLY A 778 -23.12 -13.71 -1.60
CA GLY A 778 -24.00 -12.58 -1.31
C GLY A 778 -24.81 -12.13 -2.53
N LEU A 779 -25.54 -11.02 -2.39
CA LEU A 779 -26.30 -10.41 -3.50
C LEU A 779 -25.42 -9.82 -4.61
N SER A 780 -24.14 -9.58 -4.32
CA SER A 780 -23.15 -9.16 -5.32
C SER A 780 -22.77 -10.29 -6.28
N ASP A 781 -23.02 -11.55 -5.89
CA ASP A 781 -22.63 -12.71 -6.69
C ASP A 781 -23.72 -13.06 -7.70
N VAL A 782 -23.34 -13.07 -8.98
CA VAL A 782 -24.27 -13.31 -10.09
C VAL A 782 -24.87 -14.72 -10.00
N ALA A 783 -24.09 -15.71 -9.55
CA ALA A 783 -24.57 -17.08 -9.34
C ALA A 783 -25.68 -17.17 -8.28
N THR A 784 -25.58 -16.39 -7.21
CA THR A 784 -26.60 -16.30 -6.18
C THR A 784 -27.89 -15.70 -6.74
N LEU A 785 -27.79 -14.65 -7.55
CA LEU A 785 -28.94 -14.04 -8.22
C LEU A 785 -29.62 -15.03 -9.18
N ALA A 786 -28.83 -15.80 -9.94
CA ALA A 786 -29.36 -16.85 -10.80
C ALA A 786 -30.06 -17.95 -10.00
N SER A 787 -29.47 -18.37 -8.87
CA SER A 787 -30.07 -19.35 -7.97
C SER A 787 -31.42 -18.87 -7.41
N LEU A 788 -31.57 -17.61 -7.01
CA LEU A 788 -32.86 -17.07 -6.56
C LEU A 788 -33.97 -17.24 -7.62
N GLY A 789 -33.63 -17.07 -8.91
CA GLY A 789 -34.55 -17.35 -10.02
C GLY A 789 -34.96 -18.82 -10.11
N ILE A 790 -34.01 -19.75 -9.94
CA ILE A 790 -34.27 -21.20 -9.92
C ILE A 790 -35.08 -21.59 -8.68
N LEU A 791 -34.82 -20.98 -7.52
CA LEU A 791 -35.55 -21.22 -6.28
C LEU A 791 -37.05 -20.95 -6.45
N GLY A 792 -37.43 -19.88 -7.14
CA GLY A 792 -38.83 -19.58 -7.43
C GLY A 792 -39.54 -20.70 -8.19
N LEU A 793 -38.87 -21.33 -9.15
CA LEU A 793 -39.40 -22.49 -9.87
C LEU A 793 -39.53 -23.71 -8.95
N VAL A 794 -38.48 -24.05 -8.22
CA VAL A 794 -38.48 -25.19 -7.30
C VAL A 794 -39.58 -25.03 -6.26
N ALA A 795 -39.75 -23.83 -5.71
CA ALA A 795 -40.82 -23.50 -4.76
C ALA A 795 -42.21 -23.62 -5.38
N LYS A 796 -42.40 -23.15 -6.62
CA LYS A 796 -43.68 -23.27 -7.34
C LYS A 796 -44.08 -24.74 -7.50
N LYS A 797 -43.13 -25.57 -7.94
CA LYS A 797 -43.32 -27.02 -8.08
C LYS A 797 -43.51 -27.74 -6.75
N ALA A 798 -42.76 -27.35 -5.73
CA ALA A 798 -42.93 -27.86 -4.37
C ALA A 798 -44.37 -27.62 -3.87
N ALA A 799 -44.92 -26.42 -4.12
CA ALA A 799 -46.29 -26.09 -3.75
C ALA A 799 -47.35 -26.85 -4.58
N GLU A 800 -47.14 -27.02 -5.89
CA GLU A 800 -48.00 -27.83 -6.78
C GLU A 800 -48.10 -29.28 -6.28
N TYR A 801 -46.98 -29.88 -5.86
CA TYR A 801 -46.90 -31.27 -5.43
C TYR A 801 -47.10 -31.49 -3.92
N ASP A 802 -47.28 -30.43 -3.14
CA ASP A 802 -47.38 -30.48 -1.67
C ASP A 802 -46.14 -31.07 -0.97
N THR A 803 -44.96 -30.73 -1.46
CA THR A 803 -43.68 -31.23 -0.93
C THR A 803 -42.95 -30.17 -0.13
N LYS A 804 -42.53 -30.53 1.09
CA LYS A 804 -41.84 -29.60 2.00
C LYS A 804 -40.48 -29.17 1.43
N LEU A 805 -40.28 -27.86 1.28
CA LEU A 805 -39.02 -27.23 0.85
C LEU A 805 -38.36 -26.48 2.02
N ILE A 806 -37.12 -26.82 2.34
CA ILE A 806 -36.31 -26.18 3.39
C ILE A 806 -35.16 -25.42 2.74
N VAL A 807 -35.01 -24.13 3.08
CA VAL A 807 -34.03 -23.22 2.48
C VAL A 807 -33.20 -22.54 3.58
N PRO A 808 -32.15 -23.21 4.10
CA PRO A 808 -31.19 -22.57 4.99
C PRO A 808 -30.36 -21.53 4.23
N CYS A 809 -30.28 -20.31 4.76
CA CYS A 809 -29.55 -19.21 4.11
C CYS A 809 -28.26 -18.89 4.85
N TYR A 810 -27.16 -18.75 4.09
CA TYR A 810 -25.85 -18.31 4.59
C TYR A 810 -25.80 -16.81 4.88
N ASN A 811 -26.55 -16.00 4.13
CA ASN A 811 -26.50 -14.53 4.21
C ASN A 811 -27.82 -13.97 4.75
N TYR A 812 -27.74 -13.10 5.77
CA TYR A 812 -28.90 -12.51 6.43
C TYR A 812 -29.70 -11.55 5.52
N ILE A 813 -29.08 -10.99 4.47
CA ILE A 813 -29.73 -10.12 3.49
C ILE A 813 -30.48 -10.95 2.43
N ILE A 814 -29.96 -12.13 2.08
CA ILE A 814 -30.60 -13.02 1.08
C ILE A 814 -31.88 -13.64 1.65
N MET A 815 -31.89 -14.01 2.94
CA MET A 815 -33.05 -14.65 3.60
C MET A 815 -34.40 -13.95 3.33
N PRO A 816 -34.58 -12.63 3.57
CA PRO A 816 -35.87 -11.98 3.31
C PRO A 816 -36.27 -12.01 1.82
N ILE A 817 -35.31 -11.99 0.90
CA ILE A 817 -35.57 -12.08 -0.55
C ILE A 817 -36.03 -13.49 -0.92
N ALA A 818 -35.34 -14.51 -0.43
CA ALA A 818 -35.75 -15.90 -0.62
C ALA A 818 -37.14 -16.17 -0.02
N GLN A 819 -37.44 -15.63 1.16
CA GLN A 819 -38.77 -15.74 1.79
C GLN A 819 -39.86 -15.17 0.88
N GLU A 820 -39.61 -14.02 0.25
CA GLU A 820 -40.57 -13.36 -0.63
C GLU A 820 -40.78 -14.13 -1.94
N ILE A 821 -39.70 -14.62 -2.55
CA ILE A 821 -39.77 -15.42 -3.78
C ILE A 821 -40.56 -16.71 -3.54
N VAL A 822 -40.26 -17.43 -2.45
CA VAL A 822 -40.98 -18.68 -2.11
C VAL A 822 -42.45 -18.39 -1.81
N ARG A 823 -42.74 -17.29 -1.10
CA ARG A 823 -44.12 -16.84 -0.82
C ARG A 823 -44.87 -16.55 -2.11
N GLU A 824 -44.30 -15.77 -3.02
CA GLU A 824 -44.91 -15.44 -4.31
C GLU A 824 -45.16 -16.70 -5.15
N ALA A 825 -44.21 -17.65 -5.16
CA ALA A 825 -44.35 -18.91 -5.88
C ALA A 825 -45.54 -19.76 -5.38
N HIS A 826 -45.74 -19.84 -4.06
CA HIS A 826 -46.88 -20.54 -3.45
C HIS A 826 -48.21 -19.83 -3.75
N PHE A 827 -48.22 -18.48 -3.70
CA PHE A 827 -49.41 -17.68 -4.04
C PHE A 827 -49.80 -17.84 -5.52
N ALA A 828 -48.82 -17.87 -6.43
CA ALA A 828 -49.05 -17.97 -7.86
C ALA A 828 -49.74 -19.28 -8.28
N VAL A 829 -49.63 -20.35 -7.49
CA VAL A 829 -50.31 -21.64 -7.73
C VAL A 829 -51.60 -21.78 -6.90
N GLY A 830 -52.00 -20.73 -6.18
CA GLY A 830 -53.23 -20.71 -5.40
C GLY A 830 -53.15 -21.48 -4.07
N ARG A 831 -51.95 -21.75 -3.55
CA ARG A 831 -51.72 -22.44 -2.26
C ARG A 831 -50.93 -21.56 -1.27
N PRO A 832 -51.48 -20.42 -0.84
CA PRO A 832 -50.83 -19.57 0.15
C PRO A 832 -50.73 -20.23 1.54
N ASP A 833 -51.57 -21.23 1.81
CA ASP A 833 -51.64 -22.00 3.05
C ASP A 833 -50.47 -22.97 3.24
N SER A 834 -49.85 -23.45 2.14
CA SER A 834 -48.68 -24.33 2.21
C SER A 834 -47.36 -23.58 2.45
N TYR A 835 -47.38 -22.24 2.44
CA TYR A 835 -46.19 -21.43 2.72
C TYR A 835 -45.92 -21.37 4.22
N ASP A 836 -44.74 -21.86 4.63
CA ASP A 836 -44.23 -21.72 5.98
C ASP A 836 -42.92 -20.94 6.01
N LYS A 837 -42.98 -19.74 6.58
CA LYS A 837 -41.83 -18.84 6.75
C LYS A 837 -40.69 -19.48 7.54
N ASN A 838 -40.98 -20.40 8.46
CA ASN A 838 -39.96 -21.03 9.31
C ASN A 838 -39.07 -22.02 8.54
N ASN A 839 -39.48 -22.44 7.33
CA ASN A 839 -38.64 -23.29 6.48
C ASN A 839 -37.56 -22.49 5.71
N ILE A 840 -37.60 -21.16 5.73
CA ILE A 840 -36.62 -20.28 5.08
C ILE A 840 -35.99 -19.38 6.14
N PHE A 841 -34.79 -19.73 6.59
CA PHE A 841 -34.17 -19.10 7.76
C PHE A 841 -32.67 -18.91 7.60
N PHE A 842 -32.14 -17.89 8.29
CA PHE A 842 -30.70 -17.67 8.39
C PHE A 842 -30.06 -18.68 9.33
N LEU A 843 -29.02 -19.38 8.86
CA LEU A 843 -28.32 -20.39 9.65
C LEU A 843 -27.07 -19.79 10.32
N THR A 844 -26.12 -19.29 9.52
CA THR A 844 -24.89 -18.61 9.95
C THR A 844 -24.14 -18.09 8.72
N ASP A 845 -23.33 -17.05 8.89
CA ASP A 845 -22.43 -16.46 7.91
C ASP A 845 -20.98 -16.97 8.03
N MET A 846 -20.76 -18.05 8.78
CA MET A 846 -19.46 -18.72 8.92
C MET A 846 -19.45 -20.01 8.12
N GLN A 847 -18.64 -20.06 7.04
CA GLN A 847 -18.64 -21.12 6.02
C GLN A 847 -18.78 -22.56 6.56
N PHE A 848 -17.88 -23.02 7.41
CA PHE A 848 -17.93 -24.41 7.91
C PHE A 848 -19.01 -24.64 8.99
N ALA A 849 -19.43 -23.59 9.70
CA ALA A 849 -20.57 -23.70 10.61
C ALA A 849 -21.87 -23.86 9.81
N TYR A 850 -21.98 -23.20 8.66
CA TYR A 850 -23.09 -23.36 7.72
C TYR A 850 -23.15 -24.80 7.20
N VAL A 851 -22.01 -25.37 6.79
CA VAL A 851 -21.92 -26.79 6.39
C VAL A 851 -22.38 -27.72 7.49
N ALA A 852 -21.85 -27.56 8.71
CA ALA A 852 -22.20 -28.44 9.82
C ALA A 852 -23.70 -28.39 10.13
N GLY A 853 -24.30 -27.19 10.14
CA GLY A 853 -25.74 -27.03 10.35
C GLY A 853 -26.57 -27.57 9.20
N PHE A 854 -26.19 -27.31 7.94
CA PHE A 854 -26.89 -27.80 6.75
C PHE A 854 -26.86 -29.34 6.69
N ASN A 855 -25.69 -29.95 6.89
CA ASN A 855 -25.52 -31.40 6.94
C ASN A 855 -26.33 -32.01 8.09
N GLY A 856 -26.36 -31.34 9.25
CA GLY A 856 -27.20 -31.76 10.39
C GLY A 856 -28.69 -31.79 10.05
N ILE A 857 -29.19 -30.77 9.33
CA ILE A 857 -30.58 -30.73 8.85
C ILE A 857 -30.81 -31.85 7.84
N MET A 858 -29.91 -32.00 6.87
CA MET A 858 -29.99 -33.02 5.83
C MET A 858 -30.14 -34.43 6.38
N VAL A 859 -29.32 -34.78 7.38
CA VAL A 859 -29.36 -36.09 8.04
C VAL A 859 -30.61 -36.25 8.92
N ARG A 860 -30.97 -35.23 9.71
CA ARG A 860 -32.09 -35.31 10.66
C ARG A 860 -33.44 -35.40 9.96
N GLU A 861 -33.67 -34.54 8.97
CA GLU A 861 -34.90 -34.49 8.21
C GLU A 861 -34.98 -35.61 7.17
N ARG A 862 -33.86 -36.34 6.96
CA ARG A 862 -33.68 -37.32 5.90
C ARG A 862 -34.14 -36.70 4.58
N ALA A 863 -33.44 -35.69 4.06
CA ALA A 863 -33.84 -35.09 2.79
C ALA A 863 -33.84 -36.13 1.65
N ALA A 864 -34.81 -36.05 0.75
CA ALA A 864 -34.85 -36.92 -0.44
C ALA A 864 -34.12 -36.29 -1.62
N THR A 865 -34.11 -34.96 -1.70
CA THR A 865 -33.47 -34.21 -2.78
C THR A 865 -32.76 -32.98 -2.23
N ASN A 866 -31.55 -32.73 -2.74
CA ASN A 866 -30.75 -31.55 -2.44
C ASN A 866 -30.48 -30.75 -3.71
N PHE A 867 -30.82 -29.46 -3.69
CA PHE A 867 -30.46 -28.49 -4.71
C PHE A 867 -29.31 -27.62 -4.23
N PHE A 868 -28.17 -27.67 -4.93
CA PHE A 868 -27.00 -26.83 -4.63
C PHE A 868 -26.78 -25.85 -5.78
N MET A 869 -27.46 -24.72 -5.76
CA MET A 869 -27.45 -23.75 -6.87
C MET A 869 -26.83 -22.44 -6.38
N GLY A 870 -25.79 -21.92 -7.02
CA GLY A 870 -25.22 -20.62 -6.64
C GLY A 870 -23.70 -20.65 -6.50
N PHE A 871 -23.16 -19.73 -5.68
CA PHE A 871 -21.72 -19.62 -5.48
C PHE A 871 -21.28 -20.51 -4.33
N PHE A 872 -20.38 -21.45 -4.62
CA PHE A 872 -19.81 -22.36 -3.62
C PHE A 872 -18.29 -22.22 -3.61
N ALA A 873 -17.71 -22.47 -2.44
CA ALA A 873 -16.28 -22.67 -2.25
C ALA A 873 -16.02 -24.08 -1.68
N ALA A 874 -14.99 -24.22 -0.84
CA ALA A 874 -14.52 -25.50 -0.30
C ALA A 874 -15.58 -26.33 0.45
N GLU A 875 -16.73 -25.75 0.81
CA GLU A 875 -17.85 -26.46 1.42
C GLU A 875 -18.54 -27.48 0.51
N SER A 876 -18.48 -27.27 -0.82
CA SER A 876 -19.28 -28.01 -1.81
C SER A 876 -19.21 -29.53 -1.59
N LEU A 877 -18.00 -30.08 -1.53
CA LEU A 877 -17.76 -31.52 -1.38
C LEU A 877 -18.29 -32.09 -0.05
N LEU A 878 -18.19 -31.34 1.05
CA LEU A 878 -18.64 -31.80 2.37
C LEU A 878 -20.16 -31.90 2.44
N MET A 879 -20.85 -31.00 1.75
CA MET A 879 -22.32 -30.99 1.69
C MET A 879 -22.84 -32.11 0.80
N THR A 880 -22.22 -32.31 -0.36
CA THR A 880 -22.67 -33.29 -1.34
C THR A 880 -22.35 -34.72 -0.93
N GLU A 881 -21.21 -34.97 -0.28
CA GLU A 881 -20.89 -36.30 0.24
C GLU A 881 -21.88 -36.73 1.34
N THR A 882 -22.33 -35.76 2.15
CA THR A 882 -23.39 -36.03 3.14
C THR A 882 -24.70 -36.40 2.46
N GLY A 883 -25.09 -35.69 1.39
CA GLY A 883 -26.30 -36.01 0.63
C GLY A 883 -26.24 -37.38 -0.02
N ASN A 884 -25.08 -37.73 -0.59
CA ASN A 884 -24.82 -39.06 -1.14
C ASN A 884 -24.95 -40.14 -0.06
N SER A 885 -24.40 -39.91 1.14
CA SER A 885 -24.45 -40.86 2.25
C SER A 885 -25.87 -41.20 2.74
N ILE A 886 -26.84 -40.29 2.56
CA ILE A 886 -28.24 -40.50 2.92
C ILE A 886 -29.12 -40.92 1.73
N GLY A 887 -28.50 -41.11 0.55
CA GLY A 887 -29.18 -41.49 -0.70
C GLY A 887 -30.09 -40.40 -1.27
N ALA A 888 -29.80 -39.12 -1.02
CA ALA A 888 -30.55 -38.01 -1.60
C ALA A 888 -30.13 -37.78 -3.06
N ILE A 889 -31.08 -37.47 -3.94
CA ILE A 889 -30.78 -37.00 -5.31
C ILE A 889 -30.23 -35.60 -5.24
N GLN A 890 -29.13 -35.34 -5.93
CA GLN A 890 -28.40 -34.08 -5.84
C GLN A 890 -28.29 -33.41 -7.21
N VAL A 891 -28.88 -32.22 -7.32
CA VAL A 891 -28.78 -31.37 -8.50
C VAL A 891 -28.02 -30.11 -8.11
N ALA A 892 -26.86 -29.90 -8.73
CA ALA A 892 -25.97 -28.79 -8.42
C ALA A 892 -25.79 -27.85 -9.61
N GLY A 893 -25.38 -26.61 -9.34
CA GLY A 893 -25.03 -25.63 -10.36
C GLY A 893 -24.21 -24.50 -9.77
N THR A 894 -23.03 -24.24 -10.35
CA THR A 894 -22.12 -23.19 -9.90
C THR A 894 -21.27 -22.65 -11.03
N ASP A 895 -20.83 -21.40 -10.90
CA ASP A 895 -19.84 -20.78 -11.78
C ASP A 895 -18.41 -20.78 -11.21
N ALA A 896 -18.24 -21.28 -9.99
CA ALA A 896 -16.94 -21.43 -9.37
C ALA A 896 -16.13 -22.55 -10.04
N VAL A 897 -15.16 -22.16 -10.88
CA VAL A 897 -14.28 -23.07 -11.66
C VAL A 897 -13.62 -24.14 -10.77
N THR A 898 -13.28 -23.79 -9.53
CA THR A 898 -12.61 -24.70 -8.59
C THR A 898 -13.54 -25.71 -7.94
N GLN A 899 -14.87 -25.51 -7.97
CA GLN A 899 -15.85 -26.39 -7.31
C GLN A 899 -16.61 -27.28 -8.29
N ILE A 900 -16.67 -26.90 -9.57
CA ILE A 900 -17.31 -27.70 -10.62
C ILE A 900 -16.85 -29.18 -10.60
N PRO A 901 -15.55 -29.51 -10.45
CA PRO A 901 -15.12 -30.91 -10.37
C PRO A 901 -15.72 -31.69 -9.18
N PHE A 902 -15.93 -31.04 -8.03
CA PHE A 902 -16.54 -31.68 -6.87
C PHE A 902 -18.02 -31.97 -7.11
N PHE A 903 -18.77 -31.04 -7.69
CA PHE A 903 -20.17 -31.30 -8.04
C PHE A 903 -20.31 -32.38 -9.10
N ILE A 904 -19.47 -32.38 -10.14
CA ILE A 904 -19.48 -33.43 -11.18
C ILE A 904 -19.24 -34.82 -10.57
N THR A 905 -18.42 -34.92 -9.52
CA THR A 905 -18.05 -36.21 -8.93
C THR A 905 -18.97 -36.68 -7.81
N SER A 906 -19.72 -35.78 -7.17
CA SER A 906 -20.53 -36.09 -5.98
C SER A 906 -22.03 -35.85 -6.13
N CYS A 907 -22.48 -35.23 -7.23
CA CYS A 907 -23.89 -35.01 -7.53
C CYS A 907 -24.33 -35.80 -8.76
N ASP A 908 -25.64 -36.11 -8.84
CA ASP A 908 -26.23 -36.79 -10.00
C ASP A 908 -26.19 -35.91 -11.26
N TYR A 909 -26.44 -34.60 -11.09
CA TYR A 909 -26.45 -33.64 -12.18
C TYR A 909 -25.79 -32.32 -11.77
N THR A 910 -24.97 -31.76 -12.67
CA THR A 910 -24.25 -30.51 -12.43
C THR A 910 -24.41 -29.55 -13.61
N LEU A 911 -24.92 -28.36 -13.36
CA LEU A 911 -24.89 -27.22 -14.28
C LEU A 911 -23.50 -26.59 -14.24
N ILE A 912 -22.82 -26.56 -15.39
CA ILE A 912 -21.43 -26.10 -15.48
C ILE A 912 -21.40 -24.64 -15.86
N GLY A 913 -20.97 -23.77 -14.94
CA GLY A 913 -20.68 -22.38 -15.27
C GLY A 913 -21.89 -21.63 -15.77
N GLU A 914 -21.83 -21.26 -17.04
CA GLU A 914 -22.88 -20.50 -17.72
C GLU A 914 -24.23 -21.21 -17.83
N GLU A 915 -24.27 -22.53 -17.69
CA GLU A 915 -25.53 -23.27 -17.66
C GLU A 915 -26.43 -22.84 -16.49
N LEU A 916 -25.82 -22.43 -15.36
CA LEU A 916 -26.54 -21.85 -14.22
C LEU A 916 -27.21 -20.52 -14.62
N TYR A 917 -26.53 -19.68 -15.39
CA TYR A 917 -27.06 -18.40 -15.87
C TYR A 917 -28.13 -18.57 -16.96
N ALA A 918 -27.93 -19.56 -17.83
CA ALA A 918 -28.87 -19.91 -18.88
C ALA A 918 -30.18 -20.48 -18.31
N ALA A 919 -30.19 -21.02 -17.09
CA ALA A 919 -31.36 -21.61 -16.47
C ALA A 919 -32.57 -20.67 -16.44
N SER A 920 -32.40 -19.44 -15.98
CA SER A 920 -33.49 -18.45 -15.93
C SER A 920 -34.02 -18.10 -17.33
N ALA A 921 -33.14 -18.05 -18.34
CA ALA A 921 -33.53 -17.82 -19.74
C ALA A 921 -34.31 -19.00 -20.33
N TYR A 922 -33.87 -20.22 -20.00
CA TYR A 922 -34.50 -21.47 -20.44
C TYR A 922 -35.91 -21.63 -19.87
N LEU A 923 -36.08 -21.28 -18.58
CA LEU A 923 -37.31 -21.47 -17.82
C LEU A 923 -38.37 -20.40 -18.10
N ASN A 924 -38.01 -19.12 -18.04
CA ASN A 924 -38.98 -18.01 -18.21
C ASN A 924 -39.21 -17.62 -19.67
N ARG A 925 -38.34 -18.06 -20.60
CA ARG A 925 -38.35 -17.68 -22.03
C ARG A 925 -38.51 -16.18 -22.27
N GLU A 926 -37.99 -15.37 -21.36
CA GLU A 926 -38.08 -13.92 -21.46
C GLU A 926 -37.19 -13.41 -22.61
N PRO A 927 -37.71 -12.59 -23.54
CA PRO A 927 -36.94 -12.13 -24.71
C PRO A 927 -35.58 -11.50 -24.39
N MET A 928 -35.46 -10.82 -23.24
CA MET A 928 -34.21 -10.20 -22.81
C MET A 928 -33.14 -11.23 -22.43
N LEU A 929 -33.52 -12.26 -21.67
CA LEU A 929 -32.63 -13.35 -21.27
C LEU A 929 -32.27 -14.25 -22.45
N LEU A 930 -33.26 -14.58 -23.28
CA LEU A 930 -33.08 -15.37 -24.50
C LEU A 930 -32.12 -14.72 -25.50
N GLY A 931 -32.31 -13.43 -25.77
CA GLY A 931 -31.48 -12.69 -26.71
C GLY A 931 -30.03 -12.56 -26.22
N THR A 932 -29.83 -12.33 -24.93
CA THR A 932 -28.50 -12.24 -24.32
C THR A 932 -27.76 -13.58 -24.39
N LEU A 933 -28.43 -14.69 -24.05
CA LEU A 933 -27.86 -16.03 -24.14
C LEU A 933 -27.41 -16.35 -25.57
N LYS A 934 -28.24 -16.02 -26.57
CA LYS A 934 -27.89 -16.25 -27.97
C LYS A 934 -26.70 -15.41 -28.43
N ALA A 935 -26.64 -14.14 -28.02
CA ALA A 935 -25.52 -13.27 -28.32
C ALA A 935 -24.20 -13.80 -27.73
N GLN A 936 -24.23 -14.32 -26.50
CA GLN A 936 -23.09 -14.95 -25.85
C GLN A 936 -22.57 -16.17 -26.63
N ASP A 937 -23.46 -17.03 -27.13
CA ASP A 937 -23.06 -18.19 -27.94
C ASP A 937 -22.39 -17.79 -29.26
N TYR A 938 -22.95 -16.82 -29.98
CA TYR A 938 -22.33 -16.30 -31.20
C TYR A 938 -21.00 -15.61 -30.93
N PHE A 939 -20.90 -14.89 -29.81
CA PHE A 939 -19.67 -14.22 -29.44
C PHE A 939 -18.55 -15.22 -29.10
N LYS A 940 -18.85 -16.32 -28.42
CA LYS A 940 -17.90 -17.44 -28.23
C LYS A 940 -17.46 -18.02 -29.56
N PHE A 941 -18.37 -18.21 -30.51
CA PHE A 941 -18.02 -18.70 -31.84
C PHE A 941 -17.05 -17.76 -32.56
N ILE A 942 -17.27 -16.44 -32.47
CA ILE A 942 -16.33 -15.42 -32.98
C ILE A 942 -14.97 -15.55 -32.30
N ILE A 943 -14.92 -15.67 -30.96
CA ILE A 943 -13.68 -15.86 -30.21
C ILE A 943 -12.93 -17.11 -30.69
N LEU A 944 -13.63 -18.26 -30.79
CA LEU A 944 -13.04 -19.51 -31.28
C LEU A 944 -12.50 -19.37 -32.71
N SER A 945 -13.21 -18.66 -33.59
CA SER A 945 -12.75 -18.40 -34.96
C SER A 945 -11.48 -17.55 -34.97
N VAL A 946 -11.42 -16.49 -34.14
CA VAL A 946 -10.23 -15.63 -34.00
C VAL A 946 -9.05 -16.41 -33.44
N ILE A 947 -9.27 -17.29 -32.45
CA ILE A 947 -8.22 -18.17 -31.90
C ILE A 947 -7.67 -19.10 -32.99
N PHE A 948 -8.56 -19.74 -33.76
CA PHE A 948 -8.16 -20.64 -34.84
C PHE A 948 -7.35 -19.94 -35.92
N VAL A 949 -7.83 -18.77 -36.40
CA VAL A 949 -7.08 -17.94 -37.38
C VAL A 949 -5.77 -17.45 -36.80
N GLY A 950 -5.76 -17.03 -35.53
CA GLY A 950 -4.57 -16.61 -34.81
C GLY A 950 -3.51 -17.70 -34.71
N ALA A 951 -3.91 -18.94 -34.44
CA ALA A 951 -3.02 -20.10 -34.39
C ALA A 951 -2.39 -20.39 -35.77
N ILE A 952 -3.16 -20.27 -36.85
CA ILE A 952 -2.64 -20.41 -38.22
C ILE A 952 -1.62 -19.31 -38.52
N LEU A 953 -1.97 -18.04 -38.26
CA LEU A 953 -1.08 -16.90 -38.51
C LEU A 953 0.23 -16.99 -37.70
N ALA A 954 0.14 -17.37 -36.42
CA ALA A 954 1.29 -17.57 -35.56
C ALA A 954 2.23 -18.68 -36.08
N SER A 955 1.67 -19.73 -36.70
CA SER A 955 2.45 -20.80 -37.33
C SER A 955 3.30 -20.30 -38.51
N PHE A 956 2.91 -19.19 -39.15
CA PHE A 956 3.69 -18.50 -40.20
C PHE A 956 4.52 -17.32 -39.66
N GLN A 957 4.73 -17.22 -38.35
CA GLN A 957 5.45 -16.12 -37.69
C GLN A 957 4.80 -14.72 -37.88
N LEU A 958 3.53 -14.67 -38.29
CA LEU A 958 2.77 -13.43 -38.42
C LEU A 958 2.12 -13.07 -37.07
N THR A 959 2.87 -12.36 -36.22
CA THR A 959 2.47 -12.07 -34.83
C THR A 959 1.56 -10.83 -34.66
N PHE A 960 1.09 -10.21 -35.77
CA PHE A 960 0.25 -9.00 -35.70
C PHE A 960 -1.01 -9.20 -34.85
N LEU A 961 -1.70 -10.32 -35.03
CA LEU A 961 -2.95 -10.62 -34.30
C LEU A 961 -2.70 -10.87 -32.80
N LEU A 962 -1.55 -11.47 -32.45
CA LEU A 962 -1.11 -11.62 -31.06
C LEU A 962 -0.78 -10.26 -30.42
N ASN A 963 -0.13 -9.37 -31.17
CA ASN A 963 0.19 -8.01 -30.70
C ASN A 963 -1.06 -7.12 -30.57
N LEU A 964 -2.11 -7.40 -31.33
CA LEU A 964 -3.42 -6.73 -31.24
C LEU A 964 -4.24 -7.21 -30.03
N LEU A 965 -3.97 -8.42 -29.54
CA LEU A 965 -4.58 -9.02 -28.36
C LEU A 965 -3.54 -9.14 -27.23
N PRO A 966 -2.99 -8.03 -26.73
CA PRO A 966 -1.95 -8.09 -25.72
C PRO A 966 -2.50 -8.77 -24.45
N LEU A 967 -1.75 -9.74 -23.93
CA LEU A 967 -2.03 -10.44 -22.68
C LEU A 967 -1.77 -9.58 -21.42
N LYS A 968 -1.43 -8.29 -21.61
CA LYS A 968 -1.08 -7.34 -20.55
C LYS A 968 -2.16 -6.30 -20.33
#